data_AF-A0A446ZN04-F1
#
_entry.id   AF-A0A446ZN04-F1
#
_cell.length_a   1.000
_cell.length_b   1.000
_cell.length_c   1.000
_cell.angle_alpha   90.00
_cell.angle_beta   90.00
_cell.angle_gamma   90.00
#
_symmetry.space_group_name_H-M   'P 1'
#
loop_
_entity.id
_entity.type
_entity.pdbx_description
1 polymer ?
#
loop_
_entity_poly.entity_id
_entity_poly.type
_entity_poly.pdbx_seq_one_letter_code
_entity_poly.pdbx_strand_id
1 'polypeptide(L)'
;MYKKDKQGMIIVLIALTLFLAISIGFKFQSAVAALSIALVVVLVQLLSNLHQRLTHLEQQFSHQANPLYSIRMQTTVIYTAALVALVAYMNHWMWIAGGALLVLLLCLVQTISAFHTRLLYLETAKQNVHVNEAINTDVVTPVSGQIDPNNMIKPALPEMNSLDQKENLAPVQTAWWQPAIDWMVHGNPILRVAVAVLMVGVVLLLRFASEHWQLSLGLKLGFIAVAGGVLTAFGYILQKKNQLFAVALQGVGLAVVFLTLVFSHHFGVIASLTTASILFTILLAITVFLSLKQQAIYLAILALGMAYAAPLVIPQYRPDVVFLFSYYLVINLAVAAVNFIQPWKVLNQITFFATMFIGGSAIGFYAEPAKFDTLDWILWLHIGLFIWLSVRYSQNISRVSTPEKREGIRLPPLLDVGLIFSVPVLGFTLHAYLVHESTQALTIGAAVLAGTYAVLTFWIKKTHPQLSVLAKSFFILAVAFFALIFPLAKGAHWTAIGWVAQGTALIVWGVTERYRLSRYIGVILVLLSSIALFYQFWANEQFPTLSTSIYAIAQFISAFYLLQYNSKEQHYFSASMFSGIFLCLGMYAGAVAGIEILTWQNHGLSPYLMVAILLLSIFSVVVHYKLRVQWQSLQLSLISLLLLLILGEAFTSQIFSVFKWPSILQQGTFLIAATFLSALFIMAQPQSGQFGSLKAWAGLSWMALATVGLAIFPQMPIVALAFVPVVYSIWAYQSHKTALLHQIPVWCLSLLWLLVVSVDIHSAEYLYFVPLLNLTDFLSIVVFAGLLFIIYQHAFDQDKSLEWTFKITTILVGLLVFSNVVVRSLHHYWATPLWSAAIWTNGLVQLSLTLLWVILAFVLTTFSSRRMIRQLWFVGAALLGIVVLKLILLDLSQSATLTRVISFIGAGGVMLIIAYLAPLPPSSSVQKNEEPKL
;
A
#
# COMPACT_ATOMS: atom_id res chain seq x y z
N MET A 1 2.08 -16.01 18.86
CA MET A 1 2.41 -14.66 18.38
C MET A 1 2.06 -14.44 16.90
N TYR A 2 2.18 -15.45 16.00
CA TYR A 2 2.02 -15.30 14.54
C TYR A 2 0.60 -15.42 13.93
N LYS A 3 -0.43 -15.77 14.72
CA LYS A 3 -1.81 -15.96 14.18
C LYS A 3 -2.55 -14.64 13.89
N LYS A 4 -2.12 -13.50 14.49
CA LYS A 4 -2.78 -12.19 14.36
C LYS A 4 -2.46 -11.45 13.06
N ASP A 5 -1.24 -11.57 12.53
CA ASP A 5 -0.82 -10.89 11.28
C ASP A 5 -1.53 -11.43 10.03
N LYS A 6 -1.89 -12.72 10.05
CA LYS A 6 -2.59 -13.38 8.94
C LYS A 6 -3.98 -12.80 8.72
N GLN A 7 -4.68 -12.45 9.79
CA GLN A 7 -6.02 -11.89 9.72
C GLN A 7 -5.99 -10.43 9.24
N GLY A 8 -5.04 -9.62 9.72
CA GLY A 8 -4.93 -8.21 9.33
C GLY A 8 -4.71 -8.01 7.82
N MET A 9 -3.73 -8.69 7.22
CA MET A 9 -3.46 -8.51 5.78
C MET A 9 -4.54 -9.10 4.87
N ILE A 10 -5.18 -10.20 5.28
CA ILE A 10 -6.30 -10.78 4.50
C ILE A 10 -7.51 -9.83 4.53
N ILE A 11 -7.81 -9.22 5.68
CA ILE A 11 -8.88 -8.21 5.80
C ILE A 11 -8.58 -6.99 4.93
N VAL A 12 -7.32 -6.53 4.90
CA VAL A 12 -6.90 -5.41 4.04
C VAL A 12 -7.02 -5.75 2.55
N LEU A 13 -6.67 -6.99 2.15
CA LEU A 13 -6.82 -7.44 0.76
C LEU A 13 -8.30 -7.56 0.34
N ILE A 14 -9.14 -8.10 1.21
CA ILE A 14 -10.60 -8.19 0.99
C ILE A 14 -11.20 -6.79 0.91
N ALA A 15 -10.80 -5.86 1.78
CA ALA A 15 -11.25 -4.48 1.72
C ALA A 15 -10.80 -3.78 0.44
N LEU A 16 -9.53 -3.91 0.03
CA LEU A 16 -8.99 -3.31 -1.20
C LEU A 16 -9.67 -3.84 -2.46
N THR A 17 -9.92 -5.15 -2.53
CA THR A 17 -10.63 -5.77 -3.65
C THR A 17 -12.10 -5.35 -3.70
N LEU A 18 -12.77 -5.24 -2.55
CA LEU A 18 -14.13 -4.72 -2.45
C LEU A 18 -14.19 -3.25 -2.90
N PHE A 19 -13.28 -2.40 -2.41
CA PHE A 19 -13.22 -0.99 -2.80
C PHE A 19 -12.87 -0.80 -4.29
N LEU A 20 -12.03 -1.67 -4.86
CA LEU A 20 -11.72 -1.67 -6.29
C LEU A 20 -12.97 -2.03 -7.10
N ALA A 21 -13.70 -3.07 -6.70
CA ALA A 21 -14.94 -3.48 -7.36
C ALA A 21 -16.02 -2.39 -7.29
N ILE A 22 -16.16 -1.75 -6.12
CA ILE A 22 -17.04 -0.58 -5.92
C ILE A 22 -16.61 0.56 -6.84
N SER A 23 -15.32 0.93 -6.87
CA SER A 23 -14.82 2.03 -7.70
C SER A 23 -14.98 1.79 -9.21
N ILE A 24 -14.83 0.54 -9.66
CA ILE A 24 -15.11 0.14 -11.05
C ILE A 24 -16.60 0.29 -11.35
N GLY A 25 -17.48 -0.17 -10.44
CA GLY A 25 -18.93 -0.03 -10.57
C GLY A 25 -19.41 1.42 -10.66
N PHE A 26 -18.76 2.33 -9.92
CA PHE A 26 -19.07 3.78 -9.93
C PHE A 26 -18.27 4.59 -10.96
N LYS A 27 -17.45 3.96 -11.82
CA LYS A 27 -16.59 4.61 -12.84
C LYS A 27 -15.64 5.70 -12.31
N PHE A 28 -15.18 5.60 -11.06
CA PHE A 28 -14.19 6.52 -10.50
C PHE A 28 -12.77 6.17 -10.97
N GLN A 29 -12.35 6.70 -12.12
CA GLN A 29 -11.05 6.37 -12.75
C GLN A 29 -9.84 6.63 -11.84
N SER A 30 -9.85 7.71 -11.05
CA SER A 30 -8.77 8.03 -10.11
C SER A 30 -8.69 7.08 -8.91
N ALA A 31 -9.85 6.65 -8.40
CA ALA A 31 -9.93 5.66 -7.32
C ALA A 31 -9.47 4.28 -7.79
N VAL A 32 -9.83 3.88 -9.02
CA VAL A 32 -9.36 2.63 -9.63
C VAL A 32 -7.84 2.63 -9.75
N ALA A 33 -7.23 3.74 -10.19
CA ALA A 33 -5.78 3.89 -10.27
C ALA A 33 -5.13 3.76 -8.88
N ALA A 34 -5.60 4.51 -7.88
CA ALA A 34 -5.03 4.48 -6.53
C ALA A 34 -5.18 3.10 -5.84
N LEU A 35 -6.34 2.46 -5.98
CA LEU A 35 -6.62 1.14 -5.39
C LEU A 35 -5.83 0.03 -6.09
N SER A 36 -5.60 0.14 -7.40
CA SER A 36 -4.75 -0.81 -8.13
C SER A 36 -3.29 -0.75 -7.68
N ILE A 37 -2.74 0.46 -7.45
CA ILE A 37 -1.40 0.64 -6.88
C ILE A 37 -1.32 0.05 -5.47
N ALA A 38 -2.31 0.36 -4.62
CA ALA A 38 -2.36 -0.15 -3.26
C ALA A 38 -2.46 -1.69 -3.23
N LEU A 39 -3.22 -2.30 -4.14
CA LEU A 39 -3.31 -3.76 -4.29
C LEU A 39 -1.96 -4.37 -4.67
N VAL A 40 -1.24 -3.79 -5.63
CA VAL A 40 0.08 -4.26 -6.06
C VAL A 40 1.11 -4.16 -4.93
N VAL A 41 1.11 -3.06 -4.18
CA VAL A 41 2.01 -2.88 -3.02
C VAL A 41 1.74 -3.94 -1.95
N VAL A 42 0.47 -4.20 -1.62
CA VAL A 42 0.09 -5.23 -0.64
C VAL A 42 0.45 -6.63 -1.14
N LEU A 43 0.24 -6.92 -2.42
CA LEU A 43 0.61 -8.19 -3.04
C LEU A 43 2.12 -8.43 -2.95
N VAL A 44 2.93 -7.43 -3.30
CA VAL A 44 4.40 -7.52 -3.19
C VAL A 44 4.84 -7.70 -1.73
N GLN A 45 4.20 -7.02 -0.78
CA GLN A 45 4.51 -7.18 0.64
C GLN A 45 4.19 -8.60 1.13
N LEU A 46 3.08 -9.19 0.67
CA LEU A 46 2.72 -10.59 0.93
C LEU A 46 3.77 -11.57 0.36
N LEU A 47 4.20 -11.35 -0.88
CA LEU A 47 5.28 -12.11 -1.52
C LEU A 47 6.60 -12.00 -0.77
N SER A 48 6.96 -10.79 -0.31
CA SER A 48 8.19 -10.55 0.46
C SER A 48 8.15 -11.23 1.83
N ASN A 49 7.01 -11.18 2.53
CA ASN A 49 6.82 -11.88 3.80
C ASN A 49 6.88 -13.41 3.62
N LEU A 50 6.28 -13.94 2.55
CA LEU A 50 6.38 -15.37 2.21
C LEU A 50 7.82 -15.77 1.90
N HIS A 51 8.54 -14.96 1.13
CA HIS A 51 9.94 -15.17 0.83
C HIS A 51 10.77 -15.27 2.11
N GLN A 52 10.71 -14.26 2.99
CA GLN A 52 11.44 -14.25 4.26
C GLN A 52 11.14 -15.47 5.12
N ARG A 53 9.87 -15.90 5.15
CA ARG A 53 9.46 -17.09 5.91
C ARG A 53 10.04 -18.38 5.35
N LEU A 54 10.00 -18.56 4.02
CA LEU A 54 10.61 -19.70 3.35
C LEU A 54 12.12 -19.71 3.58
N THR A 55 12.78 -18.55 3.51
CA THR A 55 14.23 -18.44 3.73
C THR A 55 14.62 -18.75 5.18
N HIS A 56 13.81 -18.34 6.15
CA HIS A 56 14.02 -18.72 7.56
C HIS A 56 13.86 -20.22 7.78
N LEU A 57 12.88 -20.86 7.11
CA LEU A 57 12.71 -22.31 7.17
C LEU A 57 13.87 -23.05 6.49
N GLU A 58 14.33 -22.58 5.33
CA GLU A 58 15.52 -23.12 4.65
C GLU A 58 16.76 -23.03 5.54
N GLN A 59 16.99 -21.89 6.20
CA GLN A 59 18.12 -21.73 7.12
C GLN A 59 18.04 -22.69 8.32
N GLN A 60 16.83 -23.00 8.80
CA GLN A 60 16.64 -23.95 9.90
C GLN A 60 16.86 -25.42 9.49
N PHE A 61 16.50 -25.80 8.26
CA PHE A 61 16.52 -27.20 7.82
C PHE A 61 17.73 -27.59 6.96
N SER A 62 18.45 -26.64 6.36
CA SER A 62 19.49 -26.95 5.34
C SER A 62 20.92 -26.47 5.66
N HIS A 63 21.14 -25.77 6.78
CA HIS A 63 22.45 -25.18 7.15
C HIS A 63 23.15 -24.37 6.04
N GLN A 64 22.45 -23.98 4.97
CA GLN A 64 23.00 -23.17 3.88
C GLN A 64 22.84 -21.68 4.18
N ALA A 65 23.94 -20.93 4.05
CA ALA A 65 24.01 -19.49 4.32
C ALA A 65 23.39 -18.61 3.21
N ASN A 66 23.28 -19.14 1.97
CA ASN A 66 22.80 -18.38 0.82
C ASN A 66 21.43 -18.91 0.33
N PRO A 67 20.44 -18.02 0.10
CA PRO A 67 19.15 -18.42 -0.44
C PRO A 67 19.29 -18.94 -1.87
N LEU A 68 18.61 -20.05 -2.20
CA LEU A 68 18.57 -20.66 -3.54
C LEU A 68 17.96 -19.73 -4.61
N TYR A 69 17.21 -18.71 -4.19
CA TYR A 69 16.46 -17.82 -5.07
C TYR A 69 16.34 -16.41 -4.51
N SER A 70 16.55 -15.37 -5.32
CA SER A 70 16.37 -13.97 -4.90
C SER A 70 15.17 -13.33 -5.62
N ILE A 71 14.25 -12.74 -4.85
CA ILE A 71 13.03 -12.11 -5.40
C ILE A 71 13.24 -10.65 -5.80
N ARG A 72 14.42 -10.07 -5.51
CA ARG A 72 14.69 -8.62 -5.69
C ARG A 72 14.42 -8.15 -7.13
N MET A 73 14.84 -8.94 -8.12
CA MET A 73 14.65 -8.64 -9.55
C MET A 73 13.18 -8.78 -9.98
N GLN A 74 12.47 -9.81 -9.49
CA GLN A 74 11.06 -9.99 -9.80
C GLN A 74 10.19 -8.91 -9.15
N THR A 75 10.50 -8.48 -7.93
CA THR A 75 9.81 -7.37 -7.29
C THR A 75 9.94 -6.07 -8.08
N THR A 76 11.14 -5.77 -8.59
CA THR A 76 11.34 -4.60 -9.46
C THR A 76 10.58 -4.72 -10.78
N VAL A 77 10.48 -5.93 -11.35
CA VAL A 77 9.70 -6.18 -12.58
C VAL A 77 8.20 -6.03 -12.34
N ILE A 78 7.68 -6.49 -11.20
CA ILE A 78 6.25 -6.34 -10.84
C ILE A 78 5.90 -4.86 -10.66
N TYR A 79 6.73 -4.08 -9.97
CA TYR A 79 6.49 -2.65 -9.78
C TYR A 79 6.56 -1.88 -11.10
N THR A 80 7.55 -2.17 -11.95
CA THR A 80 7.68 -1.50 -13.25
C THR A 80 6.55 -1.87 -14.21
N ALA A 81 6.15 -3.15 -14.28
CA ALA A 81 5.02 -3.59 -15.09
C ALA A 81 3.69 -2.97 -14.60
N ALA A 82 3.45 -2.91 -13.29
CA ALA A 82 2.26 -2.27 -12.74
C ALA A 82 2.22 -0.75 -13.03
N LEU A 83 3.36 -0.06 -12.91
CA LEU A 83 3.50 1.36 -13.23
C LEU A 83 3.23 1.62 -14.72
N VAL A 84 3.82 0.81 -15.61
CA VAL A 84 3.62 0.92 -17.06
C VAL A 84 2.16 0.63 -17.44
N ALA A 85 1.52 -0.37 -16.83
CA ALA A 85 0.11 -0.67 -17.06
C ALA A 85 -0.79 0.51 -16.65
N LEU A 86 -0.49 1.16 -15.52
CA LEU A 86 -1.24 2.30 -15.00
C LEU A 86 -1.08 3.55 -15.89
N VAL A 87 0.16 3.88 -16.26
CA VAL A 87 0.45 5.01 -17.16
C VAL A 87 -0.17 4.79 -18.54
N ALA A 88 -0.09 3.56 -19.07
CA ALA A 88 -0.71 3.22 -20.34
C ALA A 88 -2.25 3.29 -20.27
N TYR A 89 -2.86 2.85 -19.18
CA TYR A 89 -4.31 2.97 -18.97
C TYR A 89 -4.77 4.43 -18.86
N MET A 90 -4.03 5.27 -18.12
CA MET A 90 -4.33 6.71 -18.00
C MET A 90 -4.23 7.45 -19.34
N ASN A 91 -3.35 7.01 -20.25
CA ASN A 91 -3.18 7.61 -21.58
C ASN A 91 -3.96 6.89 -22.69
N HIS A 92 -4.90 5.99 -22.35
CA HIS A 92 -5.70 5.19 -23.30
C HIS A 92 -4.87 4.30 -24.26
N TRP A 93 -3.63 3.95 -23.92
CA TRP A 93 -2.78 3.04 -24.68
C TRP A 93 -3.09 1.58 -24.36
N MET A 94 -4.27 1.11 -24.79
CA MET A 94 -4.83 -0.20 -24.43
C MET A 94 -3.89 -1.40 -24.75
N TRP A 95 -3.11 -1.32 -25.84
CA TRP A 95 -2.15 -2.36 -26.22
C TRP A 95 -0.96 -2.46 -25.26
N ILE A 96 -0.43 -1.31 -24.81
CA ILE A 96 0.70 -1.25 -23.86
C ILE A 96 0.21 -1.67 -22.47
N ALA A 97 -0.99 -1.27 -22.08
CA ALA A 97 -1.63 -1.73 -20.85
C ALA A 97 -1.81 -3.25 -20.84
N GLY A 98 -2.31 -3.83 -21.93
CA GLY A 98 -2.43 -5.29 -22.08
C GLY A 98 -1.08 -6.02 -22.02
N GLY A 99 -0.05 -5.50 -22.68
CA GLY A 99 1.31 -6.06 -22.64
C GLY A 99 1.92 -6.03 -21.24
N ALA A 100 1.77 -4.93 -20.51
CA ALA A 100 2.25 -4.79 -19.14
C ALA A 100 1.52 -5.72 -18.16
N LEU A 101 0.21 -5.93 -18.36
CA LEU A 101 -0.60 -6.87 -17.56
C LEU A 101 -0.19 -8.32 -17.81
N LEU A 102 0.16 -8.68 -19.05
CA LEU A 102 0.69 -9.99 -19.40
C LEU A 102 2.06 -10.25 -18.75
N VAL A 103 2.96 -9.27 -18.77
CA VAL A 103 4.26 -9.35 -18.06
C VAL A 103 4.07 -9.53 -16.56
N LEU A 104 3.12 -8.80 -15.96
CA LEU A 104 2.78 -8.92 -14.55
C LEU A 104 2.24 -10.32 -14.21
N LEU A 105 1.37 -10.88 -15.06
CA LEU A 105 0.81 -12.22 -14.87
C LEU A 105 1.89 -13.30 -15.00
N LEU A 106 2.75 -13.22 -16.01
CA LEU A 106 3.88 -14.14 -16.18
C LEU A 106 4.85 -14.09 -15.00
N CYS A 107 5.15 -12.90 -14.47
CA CYS A 107 6.01 -12.74 -13.31
C CYS A 107 5.38 -13.34 -12.04
N LEU A 108 4.06 -13.18 -11.86
CA LEU A 108 3.32 -13.82 -10.77
C LEU A 108 3.33 -15.35 -10.87
N VAL A 109 3.09 -15.91 -12.06
CA VAL A 109 3.17 -17.36 -12.27
C VAL A 109 4.59 -17.87 -11.96
N GLN A 110 5.63 -17.17 -12.40
CA GLN A 110 7.02 -17.55 -12.14
C GLN A 110 7.38 -17.51 -10.66
N THR A 111 6.95 -16.47 -9.92
CA THR A 111 7.15 -16.36 -8.46
C THR A 111 6.43 -17.47 -7.70
N ILE A 112 5.18 -17.79 -8.07
CA ILE A 112 4.40 -18.87 -7.46
C ILE A 112 5.05 -20.23 -7.75
N SER A 113 5.48 -20.47 -8.99
CA SER A 113 6.20 -21.69 -9.37
C SER A 113 7.49 -21.84 -8.56
N ALA A 114 8.28 -20.77 -8.42
CA ALA A 114 9.51 -20.80 -7.61
C ALA A 114 9.22 -21.11 -6.13
N PHE A 115 8.14 -20.56 -5.57
CA PHE A 115 7.73 -20.89 -4.21
C PHE A 115 7.25 -22.34 -4.07
N HIS A 116 6.54 -22.88 -5.06
CA HIS A 116 6.12 -24.27 -5.06
C HIS A 116 7.32 -25.22 -5.06
N THR A 117 8.33 -24.96 -5.91
CA THR A 117 9.58 -25.74 -5.94
C THR A 117 10.32 -25.69 -4.59
N ARG A 118 10.39 -24.52 -3.96
CA ARG A 118 11.00 -24.37 -2.62
C ARG A 118 10.23 -25.12 -1.54
N LEU A 119 8.91 -25.14 -1.62
CA LEU A 119 8.06 -25.88 -0.68
C LEU A 119 8.29 -27.39 -0.82
N LEU A 120 8.31 -27.91 -2.05
CA LEU A 120 8.59 -29.32 -2.33
C LEU A 120 9.98 -29.73 -1.82
N TYR A 121 10.98 -28.85 -1.98
CA TYR A 121 12.32 -29.06 -1.42
C TYR A 121 12.32 -29.13 0.11
N LEU A 122 11.57 -28.25 0.79
CA LEU A 122 11.45 -28.28 2.24
C LEU A 122 10.67 -29.52 2.74
N GLU A 123 9.66 -29.97 2.00
CA GLU A 123 8.91 -31.18 2.33
C GLU A 123 9.80 -32.42 2.26
N THR A 124 10.61 -32.53 1.20
CA THR A 124 11.62 -33.61 1.06
C THR A 124 12.72 -33.53 2.11
N ALA A 125 13.24 -32.33 2.40
CA ALA A 125 14.24 -32.14 3.46
C ALA A 125 13.70 -32.54 4.85
N LYS A 126 12.45 -32.19 5.17
CA LYS A 126 11.80 -32.59 6.43
C LYS A 126 11.65 -34.11 6.53
N GLN A 127 11.32 -34.78 5.41
CA GLN A 127 11.17 -36.23 5.37
C GLN A 127 12.51 -36.93 5.61
N ASN A 128 13.61 -36.42 5.04
CA ASN A 128 14.96 -36.95 5.25
C ASN A 128 15.47 -36.74 6.69
N VAL A 129 15.14 -35.61 7.33
CA VAL A 129 15.49 -35.37 8.74
C VAL A 129 14.77 -36.36 9.66
N HIS A 130 13.47 -36.62 9.46
CA HIS A 130 12.74 -37.61 10.25
C HIS A 130 13.24 -39.05 10.05
N VAL A 131 13.69 -39.40 8.83
CA VAL A 131 14.30 -40.71 8.57
C VAL A 131 15.65 -40.85 9.29
N ASN A 132 16.50 -39.82 9.27
CA ASN A 132 17.78 -39.84 9.99
C ASN A 132 17.63 -39.79 11.52
N GLU A 133 16.61 -39.09 12.05
CA GLU A 133 16.28 -39.12 13.49
C GLU A 133 15.81 -40.51 13.92
N ALA A 134 14.97 -41.17 13.13
CA ALA A 134 14.50 -42.54 13.39
C ALA A 134 15.65 -43.56 13.34
N ILE A 135 16.56 -43.44 12.37
CA ILE A 135 17.75 -44.29 12.25
C ILE A 135 18.72 -44.07 13.43
N ASN A 136 18.87 -42.85 13.92
CA ASN A 136 19.75 -42.55 15.05
C ASN A 136 19.14 -42.92 16.42
N THR A 137 17.80 -42.99 16.55
CA THR A 137 17.17 -43.46 17.79
C THR A 137 17.27 -44.96 18.02
N ASP A 138 17.47 -45.77 16.97
CA ASP A 138 17.58 -47.23 17.08
C ASP A 138 19.02 -47.74 17.31
N VAL A 139 20.05 -46.86 17.38
CA VAL A 139 21.47 -47.27 17.45
C VAL A 139 22.17 -46.92 18.79
N VAL A 140 21.49 -46.34 19.78
CA VAL A 140 22.13 -46.00 21.07
C VAL A 140 21.57 -46.78 22.26
N THR A 141 21.99 -48.05 22.38
CA THR A 141 22.14 -48.73 23.69
C THR A 141 23.63 -48.88 23.98
N PRO A 142 24.19 -48.31 25.07
CA PRO A 142 25.62 -48.40 25.33
C PRO A 142 25.94 -49.74 26.03
N VAL A 143 26.71 -50.60 25.37
CA VAL A 143 27.44 -51.68 26.04
C VAL A 143 28.75 -51.11 26.57
N SER A 144 28.92 -51.21 27.88
CA SER A 144 30.12 -50.81 28.62
C SER A 144 31.23 -51.84 28.42
N GLY A 145 32.45 -51.39 28.11
CA GLY A 145 33.64 -52.23 28.02
C GLY A 145 34.90 -51.39 27.83
N GLN A 146 35.73 -51.34 28.88
CA GLN A 146 37.07 -50.75 28.90
C GLN A 146 38.02 -51.49 27.94
N ILE A 147 39.02 -50.79 27.37
CA ILE A 147 40.47 -51.11 27.44
C ILE A 147 41.30 -50.26 26.44
N ASP A 148 42.34 -49.65 27.00
CA ASP A 148 43.66 -49.20 26.55
C ASP A 148 43.95 -48.32 25.31
N PRO A 149 44.82 -47.29 25.48
CA PRO A 149 45.41 -46.49 24.41
C PRO A 149 46.80 -47.04 24.03
N ASN A 150 46.93 -47.67 22.87
CA ASN A 150 48.15 -47.71 22.06
C ASN A 150 47.96 -48.58 20.81
N ASN A 151 47.87 -47.95 19.63
CA ASN A 151 48.72 -48.30 18.49
C ASN A 151 48.39 -47.43 17.26
N MET A 152 49.45 -46.85 16.70
CA MET A 152 49.50 -46.26 15.36
C MET A 152 49.33 -47.35 14.30
N ILE A 153 48.72 -47.02 13.14
CA ILE A 153 49.21 -47.27 11.76
C ILE A 153 48.22 -46.69 10.72
N LYS A 154 48.80 -46.21 9.61
CA LYS A 154 48.29 -45.50 8.42
C LYS A 154 47.05 -46.10 7.69
N PRO A 155 46.39 -45.30 6.82
CA PRO A 155 45.18 -45.69 6.09
C PRO A 155 45.50 -46.59 4.89
N ALA A 156 44.72 -47.67 4.73
CA ALA A 156 44.65 -48.46 3.51
C ALA A 156 43.21 -48.43 3.00
N LEU A 157 43.04 -47.94 1.76
CA LEU A 157 41.84 -48.14 0.96
C LEU A 157 41.62 -49.64 0.71
N PRO A 158 40.36 -50.08 0.64
CA PRO A 158 40.00 -50.98 -0.45
C PRO A 158 38.76 -50.50 -1.20
N GLU A 159 38.95 -50.41 -2.51
CA GLU A 159 37.92 -50.51 -3.53
C GLU A 159 37.09 -51.80 -3.38
N MET A 160 35.78 -51.62 -3.58
CA MET A 160 34.94 -52.40 -4.50
C MET A 160 34.85 -53.92 -4.30
N ASN A 161 33.76 -54.34 -3.66
CA ASN A 161 33.11 -55.62 -3.96
C ASN A 161 31.68 -55.34 -4.46
N SER A 162 31.55 -55.44 -5.78
CA SER A 162 30.31 -55.64 -6.51
C SER A 162 29.64 -56.95 -6.11
N LEU A 163 28.32 -56.95 -5.96
CA LEU A 163 27.42 -58.00 -6.46
C LEU A 163 25.96 -57.52 -6.38
N ASP A 164 25.43 -57.20 -7.56
CA ASP A 164 24.07 -57.42 -8.07
C ASP A 164 22.83 -57.06 -7.24
N GLN A 165 22.13 -56.01 -7.70
CA GLN A 165 20.71 -56.17 -8.05
C GLN A 165 20.23 -55.14 -9.09
N LYS A 166 20.15 -55.62 -10.34
CA LYS A 166 19.14 -55.35 -11.38
C LYS A 166 18.44 -53.97 -11.41
N GLU A 167 18.63 -53.29 -12.53
CA GLU A 167 17.57 -52.48 -13.15
C GLU A 167 16.22 -53.19 -13.06
N ASN A 168 15.31 -52.63 -12.28
CA ASN A 168 13.89 -52.89 -12.35
C ASN A 168 13.17 -51.54 -12.23
N LEU A 169 12.92 -50.93 -13.39
CA LEU A 169 11.81 -49.99 -13.54
C LEU A 169 10.53 -50.73 -13.16
N ALA A 170 9.98 -50.39 -12.00
CA ALA A 170 8.71 -50.89 -11.48
C ALA A 170 7.92 -49.71 -10.90
N PRO A 171 6.58 -49.76 -10.96
CA PRO A 171 5.78 -48.80 -11.69
C PRO A 171 5.33 -47.63 -10.82
N VAL A 172 5.11 -46.49 -11.48
CA VAL A 172 4.35 -45.36 -10.93
C VAL A 172 3.03 -45.89 -10.39
N GLN A 173 2.87 -45.87 -9.07
CA GLN A 173 1.60 -46.16 -8.41
C GLN A 173 0.57 -45.12 -8.83
N THR A 174 -0.26 -45.51 -9.78
CA THR A 174 -1.47 -44.82 -10.20
C THR A 174 -2.39 -44.61 -9.00
N ALA A 175 -2.77 -43.35 -8.78
CA ALA A 175 -3.65 -42.95 -7.70
C ALA A 175 -4.98 -43.72 -7.71
N TRP A 176 -5.44 -44.09 -6.51
CA TRP A 176 -6.68 -44.77 -6.12
C TRP A 176 -8.02 -44.24 -6.69
N TRP A 177 -7.98 -43.17 -7.50
CA TRP A 177 -9.14 -42.59 -8.18
C TRP A 177 -9.20 -42.92 -9.68
N GLN A 178 -8.12 -43.45 -10.26
CA GLN A 178 -8.07 -43.89 -11.67
C GLN A 178 -9.13 -44.97 -12.00
N PRO A 179 -9.42 -45.97 -11.12
CA PRO A 179 -10.50 -46.92 -11.36
C PRO A 179 -11.91 -46.30 -11.41
N ALA A 180 -12.11 -45.14 -10.76
CA ALA A 180 -13.39 -44.43 -10.77
C ALA A 180 -13.65 -43.70 -12.10
N ILE A 181 -12.57 -43.22 -12.75
CA ILE A 181 -12.63 -42.60 -14.08
C ILE A 181 -12.84 -43.69 -15.14
N ASP A 182 -12.19 -44.85 -15.01
CA ASP A 182 -12.37 -45.98 -15.93
C ASP A 182 -13.78 -46.60 -15.89
N TRP A 183 -14.41 -46.66 -14.71
CA TRP A 183 -15.81 -47.08 -14.55
C TRP A 183 -16.80 -46.14 -15.24
N MET A 184 -16.46 -44.85 -15.28
CA MET A 184 -17.30 -43.83 -15.91
C MET A 184 -17.28 -43.96 -17.44
N VAL A 185 -16.13 -44.32 -18.01
CA VAL A 185 -15.88 -44.38 -19.46
C VAL A 185 -16.27 -45.72 -20.11
N HIS A 186 -16.15 -46.87 -19.43
CA HIS A 186 -16.28 -48.20 -20.08
C HIS A 186 -17.54 -49.04 -19.75
N GLY A 187 -18.58 -48.45 -19.15
CA GLY A 187 -19.84 -49.18 -18.83
C GLY A 187 -20.85 -49.27 -19.98
N ASN A 188 -21.51 -50.43 -20.13
CA ASN A 188 -22.49 -50.76 -21.19
C ASN A 188 -23.59 -49.67 -21.36
N PRO A 189 -23.65 -48.96 -22.51
CA PRO A 189 -24.57 -47.85 -22.73
C PRO A 189 -26.06 -48.26 -22.72
N ILE A 190 -26.38 -49.53 -22.98
CA ILE A 190 -27.76 -50.05 -22.95
C ILE A 190 -28.35 -50.08 -21.53
N LEU A 191 -27.54 -50.37 -20.50
CA LEU A 191 -27.97 -50.35 -19.09
C LEU A 191 -28.23 -48.91 -18.61
N ARG A 192 -27.47 -47.94 -19.11
CA ARG A 192 -27.63 -46.51 -18.78
C ARG A 192 -28.89 -45.92 -19.42
N VAL A 193 -29.22 -46.34 -20.65
CA VAL A 193 -30.51 -46.00 -21.30
C VAL A 193 -31.68 -46.68 -20.59
N ALA A 194 -31.56 -47.94 -20.17
CA ALA A 194 -32.60 -48.65 -19.43
C ALA A 194 -32.92 -48.03 -18.06
N VAL A 195 -31.90 -47.58 -17.31
CA VAL A 195 -32.09 -46.88 -16.01
C VAL A 195 -32.66 -45.47 -16.19
N ALA A 196 -32.25 -44.74 -17.24
CA ALA A 196 -32.84 -43.44 -17.56
C ALA A 196 -34.32 -43.55 -17.96
N VAL A 197 -34.69 -44.57 -18.75
CA VAL A 197 -36.08 -44.86 -19.12
C VAL A 197 -36.91 -45.32 -17.91
N LEU A 198 -36.34 -46.12 -17.01
CA LEU A 198 -37.01 -46.58 -15.78
C LEU A 198 -37.21 -45.43 -14.77
N MET A 199 -36.28 -44.48 -14.71
CA MET A 199 -36.39 -43.26 -13.89
C MET A 199 -37.46 -42.30 -14.43
N VAL A 200 -37.62 -42.20 -15.77
CA VAL A 200 -38.74 -41.50 -16.41
C VAL A 200 -40.07 -42.21 -16.12
N GLY A 201 -40.10 -43.55 -16.11
CA GLY A 201 -41.27 -44.34 -15.71
C GLY A 201 -41.72 -44.09 -14.27
N VAL A 202 -40.79 -43.96 -13.31
CA VAL A 202 -41.09 -43.63 -11.90
C VAL A 202 -41.57 -42.19 -11.74
N VAL A 203 -41.04 -41.24 -12.51
CA VAL A 203 -41.51 -39.84 -12.51
C VAL A 203 -42.92 -39.72 -13.12
N LEU A 204 -43.23 -40.50 -14.16
CA LEU A 204 -44.58 -40.59 -14.73
C LEU A 204 -45.56 -41.32 -13.79
N LEU A 205 -45.11 -42.33 -13.03
CA LEU A 205 -45.89 -43.03 -12.00
C LEU A 205 -46.22 -42.09 -10.81
N LEU A 206 -45.26 -41.25 -10.40
CA LEU A 206 -45.46 -40.21 -9.38
C LEU A 206 -46.39 -39.09 -9.86
N ARG A 207 -46.32 -38.73 -11.15
CA ARG A 207 -47.25 -37.78 -11.78
C ARG A 207 -48.68 -38.34 -11.89
N PHE A 208 -48.83 -39.62 -12.22
CA PHE A 208 -50.11 -40.33 -12.27
C PHE A 208 -50.76 -40.46 -10.87
N ALA A 209 -49.98 -40.78 -9.84
CA ALA A 209 -50.44 -40.80 -8.45
C ALA A 209 -50.84 -39.40 -7.92
N SER A 210 -50.19 -38.34 -8.43
CA SER A 210 -50.51 -36.94 -8.13
C SER A 210 -51.81 -36.46 -8.80
N GLU A 211 -52.09 -36.91 -10.02
CA GLU A 211 -53.25 -36.47 -10.81
C GLU A 211 -54.56 -37.21 -10.42
N HIS A 212 -54.50 -38.43 -9.86
CA HIS A 212 -55.70 -39.28 -9.63
C HIS A 212 -56.18 -39.41 -8.17
N TRP A 213 -55.45 -38.84 -7.18
CA TRP A 213 -55.92 -38.83 -5.77
C TRP A 213 -56.60 -37.50 -5.42
N GLN A 214 -57.86 -37.32 -5.84
CA GLN A 214 -58.69 -36.15 -5.50
C GLN A 214 -59.24 -36.25 -4.07
N LEU A 215 -58.37 -36.24 -3.06
CA LEU A 215 -58.77 -35.75 -1.73
C LEU A 215 -58.90 -34.23 -1.80
N SER A 216 -59.96 -33.66 -1.21
CA SER A 216 -60.12 -32.21 -1.14
C SER A 216 -58.86 -31.57 -0.54
N LEU A 217 -58.46 -30.41 -1.04
CA LEU A 217 -57.23 -29.74 -0.62
C LEU A 217 -57.18 -29.52 0.90
N GLY A 218 -58.34 -29.25 1.52
CA GLY A 218 -58.49 -29.14 2.96
C GLY A 218 -58.19 -30.45 3.72
N LEU A 219 -58.60 -31.61 3.21
CA LEU A 219 -58.32 -32.90 3.85
C LEU A 219 -56.82 -33.25 3.77
N LYS A 220 -56.17 -32.95 2.64
CA LYS A 220 -54.72 -33.15 2.45
C LYS A 220 -53.91 -32.32 3.45
N LEU A 221 -54.23 -31.02 3.57
CA LEU A 221 -53.61 -30.14 4.55
C LEU A 221 -53.94 -30.56 5.99
N GLY A 222 -55.16 -31.05 6.24
CA GLY A 222 -55.56 -31.62 7.53
C GLY A 222 -54.68 -32.82 7.95
N PHE A 223 -54.44 -33.77 7.05
CA PHE A 223 -53.55 -34.91 7.33
C PHE A 223 -52.11 -34.48 7.62
N ILE A 224 -51.58 -33.50 6.88
CA ILE A 224 -50.24 -32.96 7.09
C ILE A 224 -50.15 -32.25 8.45
N ALA A 225 -51.17 -31.47 8.83
CA ALA A 225 -51.22 -30.82 10.14
C ALA A 225 -51.28 -31.83 11.28
N VAL A 226 -52.11 -32.88 11.16
CA VAL A 226 -52.19 -33.96 12.16
C VAL A 226 -50.86 -34.70 12.27
N ALA A 227 -50.22 -35.05 11.14
CA ALA A 227 -48.91 -35.68 11.14
C ALA A 227 -47.84 -34.82 11.83
N GLY A 228 -47.82 -33.50 11.55
CA GLY A 228 -46.95 -32.55 12.24
C GLY A 228 -47.22 -32.46 13.76
N GLY A 229 -48.50 -32.48 14.15
CA GLY A 229 -48.92 -32.53 15.56
C GLY A 229 -48.46 -33.80 16.27
N VAL A 230 -48.66 -34.97 15.66
CA VAL A 230 -48.20 -36.27 16.17
C VAL A 230 -46.69 -36.29 16.29
N LEU A 231 -45.95 -35.77 15.30
CA LEU A 231 -44.50 -35.68 15.34
C LEU A 231 -44.02 -34.80 16.51
N THR A 232 -44.71 -33.70 16.77
CA THR A 232 -44.44 -32.82 17.91
C THR A 232 -44.72 -33.51 19.25
N ALA A 233 -45.85 -34.21 19.37
CA ALA A 233 -46.21 -34.97 20.57
C ALA A 233 -45.23 -36.11 20.85
N PHE A 234 -44.82 -36.85 19.80
CA PHE A 234 -43.83 -37.91 19.90
C PHE A 234 -42.47 -37.35 20.33
N GLY A 235 -42.06 -36.22 19.75
CA GLY A 235 -40.87 -35.48 20.17
C GLY A 235 -40.95 -35.02 21.63
N TYR A 236 -42.12 -34.63 22.14
CA TYR A 236 -42.31 -34.28 23.55
C TYR A 236 -42.18 -35.50 24.49
N ILE A 237 -42.73 -36.65 24.11
CA ILE A 237 -42.62 -37.89 24.88
C ILE A 237 -41.17 -38.39 24.94
N LEU A 238 -40.44 -38.29 23.82
CA LEU A 238 -39.04 -38.72 23.72
C LEU A 238 -38.04 -37.82 24.48
N GLN A 239 -38.48 -36.68 25.03
CA GLN A 239 -37.63 -35.74 25.75
C GLN A 239 -36.84 -36.40 26.89
N LYS A 240 -37.44 -37.37 27.59
CA LYS A 240 -36.78 -38.06 28.72
C LYS A 240 -35.63 -38.99 28.30
N LYS A 241 -35.57 -39.41 27.03
CA LYS A 241 -34.54 -40.33 26.52
C LYS A 241 -33.40 -39.61 25.80
N ASN A 242 -33.73 -38.63 24.94
CA ASN A 242 -32.73 -37.84 24.21
C ASN A 242 -33.25 -36.43 23.91
N GLN A 243 -32.78 -35.45 24.70
CA GLN A 243 -33.27 -34.08 24.64
C GLN A 243 -32.97 -33.38 23.30
N LEU A 244 -31.78 -33.58 22.73
CA LEU A 244 -31.40 -32.92 21.46
C LEU A 244 -32.24 -33.46 20.28
N PHE A 245 -32.41 -34.78 20.21
CA PHE A 245 -33.23 -35.42 19.17
C PHE A 245 -34.72 -35.05 19.33
N ALA A 246 -35.23 -35.06 20.56
CA ALA A 246 -36.60 -34.65 20.89
C ALA A 246 -36.88 -33.20 20.44
N VAL A 247 -35.98 -32.27 20.73
CA VAL A 247 -36.09 -30.86 20.36
C VAL A 247 -36.07 -30.68 18.84
N ALA A 248 -35.20 -31.40 18.12
CA ALA A 248 -35.17 -31.36 16.66
C ALA A 248 -36.48 -31.89 16.05
N LEU A 249 -36.99 -33.01 16.56
CA LEU A 249 -38.22 -33.63 16.08
C LEU A 249 -39.45 -32.75 16.35
N GLN A 250 -39.53 -32.13 17.52
CA GLN A 250 -40.56 -31.13 17.85
C GLN A 250 -40.48 -29.93 16.91
N GLY A 251 -39.27 -29.44 16.62
CA GLY A 251 -39.08 -28.33 15.71
C GLY A 251 -39.57 -28.63 14.29
N VAL A 252 -39.28 -29.82 13.77
CA VAL A 252 -39.81 -30.27 12.47
C VAL A 252 -41.33 -30.36 12.49
N GLY A 253 -41.92 -30.97 13.52
CA GLY A 253 -43.38 -31.08 13.64
C GLY A 253 -44.08 -29.71 13.68
N LEU A 254 -43.58 -28.77 14.48
CA LEU A 254 -44.13 -27.42 14.59
C LEU A 254 -43.95 -26.60 13.30
N ALA A 255 -42.82 -26.76 12.59
CA ALA A 255 -42.59 -26.13 11.29
C ALA A 255 -43.56 -26.64 10.21
N VAL A 256 -43.85 -27.95 10.21
CA VAL A 256 -44.84 -28.55 9.31
C VAL A 256 -46.24 -27.97 9.59
N VAL A 257 -46.63 -27.88 10.86
CA VAL A 257 -47.93 -27.28 11.24
C VAL A 257 -47.99 -25.81 10.81
N PHE A 258 -46.93 -25.02 11.04
CA PHE A 258 -46.85 -23.62 10.61
C PHE A 258 -47.04 -23.46 9.10
N LEU A 259 -46.25 -24.19 8.31
CA LEU A 259 -46.28 -24.09 6.85
C LEU A 259 -47.65 -24.54 6.30
N THR A 260 -48.25 -25.57 6.90
CA THR A 260 -49.59 -26.04 6.56
C THR A 260 -50.64 -24.97 6.83
N LEU A 261 -50.51 -24.22 7.93
CA LEU A 261 -51.41 -23.12 8.27
C LEU A 261 -51.32 -21.96 7.27
N VAL A 262 -50.09 -21.62 6.83
CA VAL A 262 -49.87 -20.62 5.76
C VAL A 262 -50.53 -21.08 4.47
N PHE A 263 -50.28 -22.31 4.02
CA PHE A 263 -50.86 -22.85 2.80
C PHE A 263 -52.39 -22.95 2.87
N SER A 264 -52.93 -23.33 4.03
CA SER A 264 -54.37 -23.44 4.26
C SER A 264 -55.07 -22.10 4.10
N HIS A 265 -54.47 -21.01 4.59
CA HIS A 265 -54.99 -19.68 4.35
C HIS A 265 -54.81 -19.25 2.87
N HIS A 266 -53.62 -19.45 2.30
CA HIS A 266 -53.32 -19.06 0.92
C HIS A 266 -54.27 -19.68 -0.11
N PHE A 267 -54.61 -20.96 0.06
CA PHE A 267 -55.51 -21.69 -0.84
C PHE A 267 -57.00 -21.60 -0.44
N GLY A 268 -57.35 -20.71 0.49
CA GLY A 268 -58.75 -20.44 0.85
C GLY A 268 -59.46 -21.53 1.63
N VAL A 269 -58.74 -22.53 2.16
CA VAL A 269 -59.31 -23.54 3.09
C VAL A 269 -59.70 -22.86 4.41
N ILE A 270 -58.85 -21.93 4.89
CA ILE A 270 -59.18 -21.00 5.97
C ILE A 270 -59.40 -19.63 5.35
N ALA A 271 -60.66 -19.32 5.01
CA ALA A 271 -61.02 -18.07 4.34
C ALA A 271 -60.86 -16.83 5.25
N SER A 272 -61.06 -16.97 6.56
CA SER A 272 -61.01 -15.84 7.49
C SER A 272 -59.59 -15.57 8.01
N LEU A 273 -59.06 -14.39 7.72
CA LEU A 273 -57.75 -13.92 8.21
C LEU A 273 -57.66 -13.93 9.75
N THR A 274 -58.74 -13.55 10.44
CA THR A 274 -58.75 -13.52 11.92
C THR A 274 -58.57 -14.92 12.50
N THR A 275 -59.21 -15.94 11.91
CA THR A 275 -59.05 -17.33 12.36
C THR A 275 -57.64 -17.86 12.11
N ALA A 276 -57.03 -17.55 10.97
CA ALA A 276 -55.64 -17.92 10.69
C ALA A 276 -54.67 -17.24 11.68
N SER A 277 -54.84 -15.94 11.95
CA SER A 277 -54.00 -15.20 12.90
C SER A 277 -54.12 -15.71 14.35
N ILE A 278 -55.32 -16.09 14.80
CA ILE A 278 -55.52 -16.68 16.13
C ILE A 278 -54.78 -18.02 16.21
N LEU A 279 -54.93 -18.88 15.21
CA LEU A 279 -54.25 -20.18 15.17
C LEU A 279 -52.71 -20.05 15.13
N PHE A 280 -52.17 -19.09 14.36
CA PHE A 280 -50.74 -18.78 14.38
C PHE A 280 -50.26 -18.30 15.76
N THR A 281 -51.05 -17.45 16.42
CA THR A 281 -50.72 -16.93 17.75
C THR A 281 -50.67 -18.06 18.78
N ILE A 282 -51.65 -18.99 18.73
CA ILE A 282 -51.68 -20.18 19.57
C ILE A 282 -50.45 -21.06 19.28
N LEU A 283 -50.12 -21.31 18.01
CA LEU A 283 -48.95 -22.10 17.62
C LEU A 283 -47.64 -21.49 18.14
N LEU A 284 -47.46 -20.18 17.98
CA LEU A 284 -46.30 -19.46 18.49
C LEU A 284 -46.21 -19.52 20.02
N ALA A 285 -47.34 -19.31 20.72
CA ALA A 285 -47.39 -19.40 22.19
C ALA A 285 -47.00 -20.79 22.69
N ILE A 286 -47.51 -21.86 22.05
CA ILE A 286 -47.13 -23.24 22.36
C ILE A 286 -45.63 -23.45 22.13
N THR A 287 -45.08 -22.96 21.02
CA THR A 287 -43.66 -23.12 20.68
C THR A 287 -42.75 -22.40 21.68
N VAL A 288 -43.10 -21.17 22.07
CA VAL A 288 -42.37 -20.39 23.08
C VAL A 288 -42.47 -21.05 24.46
N PHE A 289 -43.66 -21.53 24.84
CA PHE A 289 -43.86 -22.24 26.10
C PHE A 289 -43.02 -23.52 26.18
N LEU A 290 -43.02 -24.34 25.12
CA LEU A 290 -42.19 -25.54 25.04
C LEU A 290 -40.69 -25.18 25.08
N SER A 291 -40.28 -24.12 24.40
CA SER A 291 -38.90 -23.64 24.44
C SER A 291 -38.45 -23.26 25.85
N LEU A 292 -39.26 -22.49 26.58
CA LEU A 292 -38.97 -22.07 27.95
C LEU A 292 -38.97 -23.26 28.93
N LYS A 293 -39.98 -24.12 28.84
CA LYS A 293 -40.13 -25.30 29.71
C LYS A 293 -38.97 -26.29 29.54
N GLN A 294 -38.50 -26.48 28.30
CA GLN A 294 -37.44 -27.44 27.99
C GLN A 294 -36.03 -26.83 27.95
N GLN A 295 -35.92 -25.51 28.21
CA GLN A 295 -34.68 -24.72 28.04
C GLN A 295 -34.01 -24.93 26.67
N ALA A 296 -34.82 -25.11 25.63
CA ALA A 296 -34.37 -25.46 24.29
C ALA A 296 -34.33 -24.22 23.40
N ILE A 297 -33.13 -23.64 23.22
CA ILE A 297 -32.93 -22.42 22.42
C ILE A 297 -33.35 -22.59 20.96
N TYR A 298 -33.21 -23.79 20.37
CA TYR A 298 -33.57 -24.06 18.98
C TYR A 298 -35.08 -23.91 18.72
N LEU A 299 -35.93 -24.23 19.70
CA LEU A 299 -37.39 -24.01 19.57
C LEU A 299 -37.74 -22.53 19.63
N ALA A 300 -37.04 -21.73 20.45
CA ALA A 300 -37.19 -20.28 20.45
C ALA A 300 -36.73 -19.66 19.12
N ILE A 301 -35.62 -20.12 18.56
CA ILE A 301 -35.14 -19.66 17.24
C ILE A 301 -36.17 -20.00 16.16
N LEU A 302 -36.75 -21.20 16.18
CA LEU A 302 -37.82 -21.60 15.26
C LEU A 302 -39.06 -20.71 15.42
N ALA A 303 -39.54 -20.50 16.66
CA ALA A 303 -40.67 -19.61 16.95
C ALA A 303 -40.41 -18.19 16.41
N LEU A 304 -39.21 -17.66 16.64
CA LEU A 304 -38.82 -16.35 16.17
C LEU A 304 -38.80 -16.28 14.63
N GLY A 305 -38.24 -17.29 13.97
CA GLY A 305 -38.23 -17.39 12.52
C GLY A 305 -39.63 -17.43 11.93
N MET A 306 -40.53 -18.22 12.51
CA MET A 306 -41.94 -18.30 12.11
C MET A 306 -42.65 -16.94 12.30
N ALA A 307 -42.40 -16.25 13.41
CA ALA A 307 -43.01 -14.95 13.70
C ALA A 307 -42.62 -13.87 12.69
N TYR A 308 -41.32 -13.73 12.36
CA TYR A 308 -40.89 -12.73 11.37
C TYR A 308 -41.27 -13.08 9.93
N ALA A 309 -41.33 -14.38 9.58
CA ALA A 309 -41.69 -14.84 8.25
C ALA A 309 -43.20 -14.72 7.97
N ALA A 310 -44.06 -14.84 8.99
CA ALA A 310 -45.51 -14.85 8.84
C ALA A 310 -46.08 -13.74 7.92
N PRO A 311 -45.77 -12.44 8.11
CA PRO A 311 -46.30 -11.39 7.23
C PRO A 311 -45.73 -11.40 5.81
N LEU A 312 -44.62 -12.09 5.55
CA LEU A 312 -43.96 -12.13 4.24
C LEU A 312 -44.42 -13.32 3.39
N VAL A 313 -44.78 -14.43 4.03
CA VAL A 313 -45.15 -15.67 3.35
C VAL A 313 -46.62 -15.66 2.93
N ILE A 314 -47.45 -14.76 3.47
CA ILE A 314 -48.87 -14.63 3.10
C ILE A 314 -48.99 -13.86 1.76
N PRO A 315 -49.25 -14.52 0.61
CA PRO A 315 -49.00 -13.93 -0.71
C PRO A 315 -49.99 -12.86 -1.16
N GLN A 316 -51.14 -12.73 -0.48
CA GLN A 316 -52.20 -11.79 -0.85
C GLN A 316 -52.09 -10.43 -0.13
N TYR A 317 -51.15 -10.27 0.79
CA TYR A 317 -50.99 -9.05 1.57
C TYR A 317 -49.64 -8.43 1.24
N ARG A 318 -49.61 -7.28 0.56
CA ARG A 318 -48.44 -6.40 0.63
C ARG A 318 -48.60 -5.61 1.93
N PRO A 319 -47.93 -5.98 3.04
CA PRO A 319 -48.09 -5.25 4.28
C PRO A 319 -47.61 -3.81 4.08
N ASP A 320 -48.43 -2.84 4.49
CA ASP A 320 -47.99 -1.46 4.64
C ASP A 320 -46.73 -1.44 5.51
N VAL A 321 -45.75 -0.61 5.14
CA VAL A 321 -44.44 -0.59 5.81
C VAL A 321 -44.60 -0.26 7.29
N VAL A 322 -45.53 0.66 7.62
CA VAL A 322 -45.86 1.01 9.00
C VAL A 322 -46.41 -0.20 9.76
N PHE A 323 -47.28 -1.00 9.12
CA PHE A 323 -47.83 -2.22 9.73
C PHE A 323 -46.73 -3.25 9.97
N LEU A 324 -45.88 -3.54 8.98
CA LEU A 324 -44.79 -4.50 9.10
C LEU A 324 -43.83 -4.10 10.23
N PHE A 325 -43.43 -2.83 10.27
CA PHE A 325 -42.46 -2.34 11.24
C PHE A 325 -43.05 -2.30 12.67
N SER A 326 -44.33 -1.93 12.80
CA SER A 326 -45.06 -2.01 14.08
C SER A 326 -45.24 -3.46 14.55
N TYR A 327 -45.54 -4.38 13.64
CA TYR A 327 -45.64 -5.81 13.93
C TYR A 327 -44.31 -6.37 14.44
N TYR A 328 -43.19 -5.98 13.84
CA TYR A 328 -41.85 -6.35 14.32
C TYR A 328 -41.58 -5.79 15.72
N LEU A 329 -42.04 -4.58 16.05
CA LEU A 329 -41.92 -4.04 17.41
C LEU A 329 -42.61 -4.94 18.45
N VAL A 330 -43.80 -5.46 18.14
CA VAL A 330 -44.54 -6.38 19.03
C VAL A 330 -43.78 -7.70 19.21
N ILE A 331 -43.22 -8.26 18.14
CA ILE A 331 -42.35 -9.45 18.24
C ILE A 331 -41.13 -9.15 19.10
N ASN A 332 -40.50 -7.99 18.89
CA ASN A 332 -39.31 -7.57 19.64
C ASN A 332 -39.61 -7.41 21.14
N LEU A 333 -40.79 -6.92 21.50
CA LEU A 333 -41.28 -6.87 22.89
C LEU A 333 -41.50 -8.28 23.46
N ALA A 334 -42.06 -9.21 22.69
CA ALA A 334 -42.20 -10.60 23.12
C ALA A 334 -40.83 -11.27 23.36
N VAL A 335 -39.86 -11.03 22.47
CA VAL A 335 -38.46 -11.46 22.66
C VAL A 335 -37.85 -10.83 23.91
N ALA A 336 -38.09 -9.55 24.14
CA ALA A 336 -37.63 -8.85 25.34
C ALA A 336 -38.19 -9.49 26.63
N ALA A 337 -39.46 -9.89 26.62
CA ALA A 337 -40.09 -10.60 27.74
C ALA A 337 -39.47 -12.00 27.96
N VAL A 338 -39.24 -12.77 26.88
CA VAL A 338 -38.57 -14.08 26.95
C VAL A 338 -37.14 -13.92 27.50
N ASN A 339 -36.41 -12.92 27.02
CA ASN A 339 -35.04 -12.63 27.42
C ASN A 339 -34.94 -12.12 28.87
N PHE A 340 -36.05 -11.65 29.45
CA PHE A 340 -36.16 -11.32 30.87
C PHE A 340 -36.06 -12.57 31.75
N ILE A 341 -36.57 -13.71 31.26
CA ILE A 341 -36.57 -15.01 31.94
C ILE A 341 -35.28 -15.77 31.63
N GLN A 342 -34.89 -15.87 30.37
CA GLN A 342 -33.72 -16.61 29.90
C GLN A 342 -32.83 -15.75 29.00
N PRO A 343 -31.57 -15.44 29.40
CA PRO A 343 -30.71 -14.50 28.69
C PRO A 343 -30.09 -15.13 27.42
N TRP A 344 -30.90 -15.48 26.42
CA TRP A 344 -30.43 -16.07 25.17
C TRP A 344 -29.96 -14.99 24.20
N LYS A 345 -28.64 -14.80 24.14
CA LYS A 345 -27.96 -13.83 23.26
C LYS A 345 -28.39 -13.90 21.80
N VAL A 346 -28.46 -15.11 21.24
CA VAL A 346 -28.72 -15.36 19.81
C VAL A 346 -30.09 -14.82 19.39
N LEU A 347 -31.08 -14.87 20.29
CA LEU A 347 -32.43 -14.39 20.01
C LEU A 347 -32.43 -12.88 19.70
N ASN A 348 -31.63 -12.12 20.45
CA ASN A 348 -31.53 -10.66 20.32
C ASN A 348 -30.83 -10.26 19.01
N GLN A 349 -29.80 -11.02 18.62
CA GLN A 349 -29.10 -10.82 17.36
C GLN A 349 -30.02 -11.09 16.16
N ILE A 350 -30.74 -12.22 16.15
CA ILE A 350 -31.70 -12.54 15.08
C ILE A 350 -32.79 -11.48 14.99
N THR A 351 -33.33 -11.07 16.14
CA THR A 351 -34.36 -10.02 16.26
C THR A 351 -33.88 -8.70 15.67
N PHE A 352 -32.66 -8.30 16.01
CA PHE A 352 -32.02 -7.11 15.45
C PHE A 352 -31.81 -7.22 13.94
N PHE A 353 -31.28 -8.34 13.45
CA PHE A 353 -31.05 -8.55 12.03
C PHE A 353 -32.36 -8.53 11.23
N ALA A 354 -33.39 -9.25 11.70
CA ALA A 354 -34.69 -9.25 11.05
C ALA A 354 -35.28 -7.84 11.00
N THR A 355 -35.26 -7.11 12.12
CA THR A 355 -35.83 -5.76 12.19
C THR A 355 -35.08 -4.76 11.31
N MET A 356 -33.75 -4.71 11.40
CA MET A 356 -32.95 -3.71 10.67
C MET A 356 -32.80 -4.03 9.19
N PHE A 357 -32.60 -5.29 8.81
CA PHE A 357 -32.40 -5.63 7.40
C PHE A 357 -33.73 -5.86 6.68
N ILE A 358 -34.62 -6.69 7.23
CA ILE A 358 -35.90 -6.96 6.56
C ILE A 358 -36.82 -5.75 6.71
N GLY A 359 -37.02 -5.26 7.94
CA GLY A 359 -37.83 -4.07 8.20
C GLY A 359 -37.23 -2.80 7.60
N GLY A 360 -35.92 -2.57 7.79
CA GLY A 360 -35.24 -1.39 7.23
C GLY A 360 -35.16 -1.38 5.70
N SER A 361 -34.96 -2.52 5.04
CA SER A 361 -35.02 -2.56 3.57
C SER A 361 -36.44 -2.32 3.04
N ALA A 362 -37.47 -2.83 3.74
CA ALA A 362 -38.85 -2.53 3.38
C ALA A 362 -39.16 -1.02 3.45
N ILE A 363 -38.57 -0.31 4.42
CA ILE A 363 -38.63 1.15 4.49
C ILE A 363 -37.95 1.78 3.26
N GLY A 364 -36.74 1.36 2.91
CA GLY A 364 -36.02 1.93 1.77
C GLY A 364 -36.67 1.68 0.39
N PHE A 365 -37.37 0.56 0.21
CA PHE A 365 -37.98 0.20 -1.08
C PHE A 365 -39.45 0.59 -1.22
N TYR A 366 -40.21 0.61 -0.13
CA TYR A 366 -41.67 0.68 -0.18
C TYR A 366 -42.28 1.79 0.70
N ALA A 367 -41.50 2.56 1.45
CA ALA A 367 -42.07 3.61 2.31
C ALA A 367 -42.49 4.84 1.50
N GLU A 368 -43.69 5.34 1.80
CA GLU A 368 -44.20 6.59 1.28
C GLU A 368 -43.69 7.77 2.14
N PRO A 369 -43.25 8.90 1.53
CA PRO A 369 -42.74 10.05 2.27
C PRO A 369 -43.71 10.60 3.33
N ALA A 370 -45.02 10.52 3.07
CA ALA A 370 -46.06 10.96 4.01
C ALA A 370 -46.09 10.19 5.35
N LYS A 371 -45.45 9.00 5.42
CA LYS A 371 -45.42 8.15 6.61
C LYS A 371 -44.07 8.17 7.35
N PHE A 372 -43.10 8.97 6.88
CA PHE A 372 -41.74 8.97 7.44
C PHE A 372 -41.70 9.35 8.92
N ASP A 373 -42.49 10.34 9.35
CA ASP A 373 -42.57 10.73 10.76
C ASP A 373 -43.04 9.58 11.66
N THR A 374 -44.05 8.83 11.22
CA THR A 374 -44.58 7.70 12.00
C THR A 374 -43.57 6.57 12.07
N LEU A 375 -42.87 6.29 10.96
CA LEU A 375 -41.81 5.30 10.89
C LEU A 375 -40.62 5.68 11.79
N ASP A 376 -40.26 6.97 11.86
CA ASP A 376 -39.16 7.44 12.69
C ASP A 376 -39.45 7.26 14.18
N TRP A 377 -40.67 7.57 14.63
CA TRP A 377 -41.09 7.28 16.01
C TRP A 377 -41.02 5.79 16.34
N ILE A 378 -41.48 4.91 15.45
CA ILE A 378 -41.39 3.45 15.65
C ILE A 378 -39.93 3.00 15.67
N LEU A 379 -39.06 3.62 14.86
CA LEU A 379 -37.62 3.34 14.85
C LEU A 379 -36.96 3.71 16.19
N TRP A 380 -37.29 4.86 16.77
CA TRP A 380 -36.78 5.24 18.09
C TRP A 380 -37.22 4.28 19.20
N LEU A 381 -38.44 3.75 19.12
CA LEU A 381 -38.89 2.70 20.04
C LEU A 381 -38.04 1.42 19.90
N HIS A 382 -37.70 1.03 18.67
CA HIS A 382 -36.79 -0.09 18.42
C HIS A 382 -35.39 0.16 18.98
N ILE A 383 -34.81 1.33 18.71
CA ILE A 383 -33.48 1.72 19.21
C ILE A 383 -33.48 1.67 20.74
N GLY A 384 -34.47 2.30 21.39
CA GLY A 384 -34.63 2.30 22.84
C GLY A 384 -34.77 0.88 23.41
N LEU A 385 -35.59 0.04 22.77
CA LEU A 385 -35.78 -1.36 23.16
C LEU A 385 -34.46 -2.13 23.10
N PHE A 386 -33.70 -2.05 22.01
CA PHE A 386 -32.43 -2.77 21.87
C PHE A 386 -31.33 -2.24 22.80
N ILE A 387 -31.28 -0.93 23.07
CA ILE A 387 -30.38 -0.34 24.09
C ILE A 387 -30.72 -0.92 25.46
N TRP A 388 -32.00 -0.90 25.84
CA TRP A 388 -32.48 -1.48 27.09
C TRP A 388 -32.13 -2.97 27.19
N LEU A 389 -32.33 -3.72 26.10
CA LEU A 389 -32.07 -5.14 26.03
C LEU A 389 -30.57 -5.46 26.20
N SER A 390 -29.70 -4.62 25.64
CA SER A 390 -28.23 -4.72 25.80
C SER A 390 -27.81 -4.51 27.25
N VAL A 391 -28.40 -3.51 27.93
CA VAL A 391 -28.14 -3.25 29.36
C VAL A 391 -28.66 -4.39 30.23
N ARG A 392 -29.90 -4.85 30.01
CA ARG A 392 -30.51 -5.93 30.80
C ARG A 392 -29.83 -7.27 30.62
N TYR A 393 -29.47 -7.63 29.39
CA TYR A 393 -28.69 -8.83 29.12
C TYR A 393 -27.36 -8.81 29.90
N SER A 394 -26.67 -7.65 29.88
CA SER A 394 -25.42 -7.47 30.63
C SER A 394 -25.61 -7.54 32.15
N GLN A 395 -26.74 -7.10 32.69
CA GLN A 395 -27.07 -7.24 34.12
C GLN A 395 -27.38 -8.69 34.49
N ASN A 396 -28.17 -9.39 33.67
CA ASN A 396 -28.60 -10.77 33.94
C ASN A 396 -27.43 -11.75 33.88
N ILE A 397 -26.54 -11.64 32.89
CA ILE A 397 -25.35 -12.50 32.81
C ILE A 397 -24.42 -12.28 34.01
N SER A 398 -24.27 -11.03 34.48
CA SER A 398 -23.44 -10.71 35.65
C SER A 398 -23.99 -11.30 36.96
N ARG A 399 -25.30 -11.55 37.05
CA ARG A 399 -25.95 -12.21 38.20
C ARG A 399 -25.84 -13.73 38.15
N VAL A 400 -25.87 -14.31 36.96
CA VAL A 400 -25.73 -15.77 36.76
C VAL A 400 -24.26 -16.21 36.89
N SER A 401 -23.30 -15.31 36.60
CA SER A 401 -21.86 -15.60 36.63
C SER A 401 -21.14 -15.35 37.98
N THR A 402 -21.85 -15.22 39.11
CA THR A 402 -21.23 -15.19 40.45
C THR A 402 -20.76 -16.59 40.91
N PRO A 403 -19.71 -16.70 41.74
CA PRO A 403 -18.43 -17.29 41.36
C PRO A 403 -18.21 -18.72 41.87
N GLU A 404 -18.21 -19.72 41.00
CA GLU A 404 -17.47 -20.95 41.30
C GLU A 404 -15.98 -20.71 41.03
N LYS A 405 -15.18 -20.81 42.10
CA LYS A 405 -13.70 -20.82 42.08
C LYS A 405 -13.19 -21.81 41.01
N ARG A 406 -12.90 -21.33 39.80
CA ARG A 406 -12.00 -22.02 38.87
C ARG A 406 -10.91 -21.07 38.44
N GLU A 407 -9.69 -21.41 38.82
CA GLU A 407 -8.44 -20.69 38.57
C GLU A 407 -8.03 -20.77 37.10
N GLY A 408 -8.88 -20.27 36.20
CA GLY A 408 -8.62 -20.21 34.78
C GLY A 408 -9.07 -18.86 34.22
N ILE A 409 -8.10 -18.10 33.70
CA ILE A 409 -8.20 -16.92 32.81
C ILE A 409 -9.60 -16.27 32.78
N ARG A 410 -9.73 -15.15 33.51
CA ARG A 410 -10.87 -14.24 33.50
C ARG A 410 -11.12 -13.68 32.08
N LEU A 411 -11.83 -14.40 31.23
CA LEU A 411 -12.44 -13.82 30.04
C LEU A 411 -13.74 -13.13 30.49
N PRO A 412 -13.88 -11.80 30.37
CA PRO A 412 -15.18 -11.18 30.55
C PRO A 412 -16.16 -11.85 29.58
N PRO A 413 -17.40 -12.17 30.00
CA PRO A 413 -18.40 -12.68 29.08
C PRO A 413 -18.45 -11.70 27.91
N LEU A 414 -18.10 -12.16 26.69
CA LEU A 414 -18.00 -11.29 25.52
C LEU A 414 -19.36 -10.63 25.33
N LEU A 415 -19.44 -9.40 25.85
CA LEU A 415 -20.50 -8.43 25.63
C LEU A 415 -20.83 -8.47 24.14
N ASP A 416 -22.10 -8.38 23.78
CA ASP A 416 -22.47 -8.41 22.37
C ASP A 416 -22.05 -7.10 21.68
N VAL A 417 -20.75 -6.99 21.39
CA VAL A 417 -20.13 -5.86 20.69
C VAL A 417 -20.90 -5.60 19.40
N GLY A 418 -21.35 -6.66 18.73
CA GLY A 418 -22.23 -6.57 17.56
C GLY A 418 -23.47 -5.72 17.85
N LEU A 419 -24.28 -6.07 18.85
CA LEU A 419 -25.53 -5.36 19.13
C LEU A 419 -25.31 -3.93 19.65
N ILE A 420 -24.36 -3.75 20.56
CA ILE A 420 -24.08 -2.44 21.20
C ILE A 420 -23.67 -1.38 20.19
N PHE A 421 -22.87 -1.77 19.19
CA PHE A 421 -22.41 -0.84 18.15
C PHE A 421 -23.30 -0.83 16.90
N SER A 422 -24.00 -1.91 16.57
CA SER A 422 -24.83 -1.95 15.35
C SER A 422 -26.15 -1.22 15.52
N VAL A 423 -26.80 -1.32 16.69
CA VAL A 423 -28.07 -0.62 16.98
C VAL A 423 -28.00 0.89 16.75
N PRO A 424 -27.08 1.62 17.40
CA PRO A 424 -26.92 3.05 17.18
C PRO A 424 -26.57 3.41 15.74
N VAL A 425 -25.65 2.65 15.11
CA VAL A 425 -25.15 2.98 13.77
C VAL A 425 -26.26 2.77 12.75
N LEU A 426 -26.83 1.57 12.66
CA LEU A 426 -27.89 1.28 11.70
C LEU A 426 -29.18 2.06 12.03
N GLY A 427 -29.48 2.27 13.31
CA GLY A 427 -30.63 3.05 13.75
C GLY A 427 -30.50 4.51 13.34
N PHE A 428 -29.35 5.13 13.58
CA PHE A 428 -29.11 6.50 13.15
C PHE A 428 -29.05 6.63 11.62
N THR A 429 -28.50 5.64 10.90
CA THR A 429 -28.53 5.63 9.43
C THR A 429 -29.95 5.61 8.89
N LEU A 430 -30.83 4.80 9.47
CA LEU A 430 -32.23 4.74 9.03
C LEU A 430 -33.01 6.00 9.43
N HIS A 431 -32.73 6.58 10.61
CA HIS A 431 -33.25 7.90 11.01
C HIS A 431 -32.79 8.98 10.03
N ALA A 432 -31.52 8.98 9.65
CA ALA A 432 -30.97 9.92 8.67
C ALA A 432 -31.62 9.79 7.29
N TYR A 433 -32.01 8.57 6.89
CA TYR A 433 -32.76 8.35 5.66
C TYR A 433 -34.20 8.88 5.75
N LEU A 434 -34.89 8.59 6.85
CA LEU A 434 -36.27 9.05 7.07
C LEU A 434 -36.38 10.57 7.16
N VAL A 435 -35.39 11.23 7.74
CA VAL A 435 -35.40 12.67 8.01
C VAL A 435 -34.37 13.43 7.17
N HIS A 436 -34.04 12.91 5.98
CA HIS A 436 -32.98 13.44 5.11
C HIS A 436 -33.18 14.91 4.71
N GLU A 437 -34.42 15.41 4.69
CA GLU A 437 -34.72 16.80 4.34
C GLU A 437 -34.42 17.82 5.47
N SER A 438 -34.37 17.37 6.74
CA SER A 438 -34.21 18.27 7.89
C SER A 438 -32.88 18.07 8.62
N THR A 439 -31.95 18.98 8.37
CA THR A 439 -30.66 19.06 9.08
C THR A 439 -30.83 19.24 10.59
N GLN A 440 -31.89 19.94 11.01
CA GLN A 440 -32.20 20.13 12.42
C GLN A 440 -32.54 18.82 13.11
N ALA A 441 -33.41 18.01 12.51
CA ALA A 441 -33.82 16.74 13.10
C ALA A 441 -32.67 15.72 13.15
N LEU A 442 -31.84 15.64 12.10
CA LEU A 442 -30.58 14.88 12.10
C LEU A 442 -29.66 15.27 13.26
N THR A 443 -29.50 16.58 13.48
CA THR A 443 -28.67 17.13 14.57
C THR A 443 -29.24 16.78 15.94
N ILE A 444 -30.56 16.90 16.10
CA ILE A 444 -31.27 16.55 17.34
C ILE A 444 -31.15 15.06 17.59
N GLY A 445 -31.33 14.20 16.59
CA GLY A 445 -31.15 12.74 16.73
C GLY A 445 -29.74 12.36 17.19
N ALA A 446 -28.71 12.99 16.63
CA ALA A 446 -27.33 12.79 17.07
C ALA A 446 -27.12 13.29 18.52
N ALA A 447 -27.67 14.45 18.88
CA ALA A 447 -27.59 14.99 20.23
C ALA A 447 -28.31 14.11 21.28
N VAL A 448 -29.47 13.56 20.94
CA VAL A 448 -30.24 12.64 21.79
C VAL A 448 -29.46 11.34 22.01
N LEU A 449 -28.86 10.75 20.97
CA LEU A 449 -28.01 9.56 21.14
C LEU A 449 -26.75 9.87 21.96
N ALA A 450 -26.08 10.99 21.69
CA ALA A 450 -24.93 11.42 22.49
C ALA A 450 -25.28 11.56 23.98
N GLY A 451 -26.37 12.25 24.28
CA GLY A 451 -26.86 12.45 25.64
C GLY A 451 -27.28 11.15 26.33
N THR A 452 -28.06 10.31 25.67
CA THR A 452 -28.52 9.02 26.23
C THR A 452 -27.35 8.10 26.56
N TYR A 453 -26.36 7.95 25.68
CA TYR A 453 -25.18 7.15 25.95
C TYR A 453 -24.26 7.77 27.02
N ALA A 454 -24.17 9.09 27.11
CA ALA A 454 -23.43 9.76 28.19
C ALA A 454 -24.09 9.53 29.56
N VAL A 455 -25.42 9.66 29.64
CA VAL A 455 -26.20 9.37 30.86
C VAL A 455 -26.06 7.90 31.25
N LEU A 456 -26.19 6.96 30.31
CA LEU A 456 -25.99 5.53 30.55
C LEU A 456 -24.57 5.22 31.04
N THR A 457 -23.56 5.87 30.46
CA THR A 457 -22.16 5.74 30.89
C THR A 457 -22.00 6.13 32.35
N PHE A 458 -22.53 7.30 32.74
CA PHE A 458 -22.43 7.79 34.11
C PHE A 458 -23.23 6.93 35.09
N TRP A 459 -24.45 6.53 34.70
CA TRP A 459 -25.32 5.69 35.50
C TRP A 459 -24.71 4.30 35.77
N ILE A 460 -24.18 3.62 34.74
CA ILE A 460 -23.54 2.30 34.91
C ILE A 460 -22.27 2.42 35.76
N LYS A 461 -21.45 3.46 35.53
CA LYS A 461 -20.22 3.67 36.32
C LYS A 461 -20.52 3.88 37.80
N LYS A 462 -21.64 4.54 38.15
CA LYS A 462 -22.06 4.80 39.53
C LYS A 462 -22.75 3.58 40.17
N THR A 463 -23.68 2.93 39.47
CA THR A 463 -24.56 1.90 40.07
C THR A 463 -24.01 0.48 39.92
N HIS A 464 -23.24 0.20 38.86
CA HIS A 464 -22.77 -1.15 38.54
C HIS A 464 -21.28 -1.15 38.09
N PRO A 465 -20.33 -0.94 39.02
CA PRO A 465 -18.89 -0.85 38.68
C PRO A 465 -18.32 -2.13 38.03
N GLN A 466 -18.97 -3.28 38.27
CA GLN A 466 -18.64 -4.57 37.65
C GLN A 466 -18.80 -4.56 36.11
N LEU A 467 -19.64 -3.66 35.56
CA LEU A 467 -19.91 -3.52 34.13
C LEU A 467 -19.07 -2.41 33.46
N SER A 468 -17.88 -2.12 33.99
CA SER A 468 -17.02 -1.03 33.49
C SER A 468 -16.69 -1.11 31.99
N VAL A 469 -16.68 -2.30 31.39
CA VAL A 469 -16.47 -2.51 29.95
C VAL A 469 -17.65 -1.98 29.12
N LEU A 470 -18.89 -2.17 29.59
CA LEU A 470 -20.09 -1.64 28.94
C LEU A 470 -20.13 -0.11 29.04
N ALA A 471 -19.81 0.45 30.20
CA ALA A 471 -19.70 1.90 30.37
C ALA A 471 -18.65 2.53 29.43
N LYS A 472 -17.49 1.89 29.26
CA LYS A 472 -16.48 2.33 28.29
C LYS A 472 -17.00 2.30 26.85
N SER A 473 -17.79 1.30 26.49
CA SER A 473 -18.37 1.16 25.15
C SER A 473 -19.41 2.25 24.87
N PHE A 474 -20.29 2.53 25.83
CA PHE A 474 -21.25 3.65 25.73
C PHE A 474 -20.56 5.01 25.72
N PHE A 475 -19.46 5.19 26.46
CA PHE A 475 -18.71 6.44 26.42
C PHE A 475 -18.15 6.71 25.02
N ILE A 476 -17.55 5.70 24.39
CA ILE A 476 -17.03 5.82 23.00
C ILE A 476 -18.16 6.24 22.06
N LEU A 477 -19.34 5.64 22.22
CA LEU A 477 -20.48 5.91 21.37
C LEU A 477 -21.08 7.31 21.61
N ALA A 478 -21.11 7.77 22.87
CA ALA A 478 -21.52 9.13 23.21
C ALA A 478 -20.60 10.17 22.55
N VAL A 479 -19.28 9.94 22.61
CA VAL A 479 -18.29 10.80 21.95
C VAL A 479 -18.46 10.78 20.43
N ALA A 480 -18.73 9.60 19.84
CA ALA A 480 -18.96 9.48 18.40
C ALA A 480 -20.21 10.24 17.92
N PHE A 481 -21.33 10.17 18.65
CA PHE A 481 -22.53 10.96 18.28
C PHE A 481 -22.37 12.45 18.58
N PHE A 482 -21.72 12.80 19.70
CA PHE A 482 -21.40 14.19 20.00
C PHE A 482 -20.56 14.81 18.88
N ALA A 483 -19.64 14.02 18.30
CA ALA A 483 -18.83 14.42 17.17
C ALA A 483 -19.64 14.77 15.92
N LEU A 484 -20.79 14.13 15.71
CA LEU A 484 -21.68 14.36 14.56
C LEU A 484 -22.55 15.61 14.68
N ILE A 485 -22.79 16.12 15.88
CA ILE A 485 -23.73 17.24 16.13
C ILE A 485 -23.33 18.47 15.31
N PHE A 486 -22.08 18.93 15.44
CA PHE A 486 -21.62 20.15 14.79
C PHE A 486 -21.57 20.05 13.25
N PRO A 487 -21.02 18.96 12.66
CA PRO A 487 -21.13 18.65 11.23
C PRO A 487 -22.56 18.74 10.67
N LEU A 488 -23.53 18.12 11.36
CA LEU A 488 -24.93 18.08 10.92
C LEU A 488 -25.63 19.44 11.07
N ALA A 489 -25.25 20.23 12.09
CA ALA A 489 -25.88 21.51 12.38
C ALA A 489 -25.49 22.64 11.39
N LYS A 490 -24.22 22.68 10.98
CA LYS A 490 -23.66 23.80 10.19
C LYS A 490 -23.44 23.47 8.71
N GLY A 491 -23.69 22.23 8.31
CA GLY A 491 -23.64 21.78 6.92
C GLY A 491 -22.29 21.20 6.50
N ALA A 492 -22.27 20.68 5.27
CA ALA A 492 -21.23 19.79 4.75
C ALA A 492 -19.79 20.34 4.90
N HIS A 493 -19.58 21.65 4.77
CA HIS A 493 -18.25 22.27 4.87
C HIS A 493 -17.64 22.26 6.28
N TRP A 494 -18.48 22.29 7.31
CA TRP A 494 -18.01 22.20 8.71
C TRP A 494 -17.78 20.76 9.17
N THR A 495 -18.21 19.77 8.38
CA THR A 495 -18.03 18.33 8.70
C THR A 495 -16.55 17.97 8.75
N ALA A 496 -15.79 18.34 7.71
CA ALA A 496 -14.36 18.10 7.65
C ALA A 496 -13.62 18.80 8.80
N ILE A 497 -13.93 20.07 9.06
CA ILE A 497 -13.31 20.85 10.14
C ILE A 497 -13.60 20.21 11.51
N GLY A 498 -14.86 19.85 11.77
CA GLY A 498 -15.26 19.23 13.03
C GLY A 498 -14.52 17.93 13.30
N TRP A 499 -14.45 17.05 12.29
CA TRP A 499 -13.74 15.78 12.38
C TRP A 499 -12.23 15.97 12.53
N VAL A 500 -11.61 16.91 11.82
CA VAL A 500 -10.17 17.13 11.94
C VAL A 500 -9.80 17.70 13.31
N ALA A 501 -10.61 18.61 13.86
CA ALA A 501 -10.37 19.23 15.16
C ALA A 501 -10.51 18.18 16.28
N GLN A 502 -11.57 17.37 16.23
CA GLN A 502 -11.78 16.27 17.17
C GLN A 502 -10.72 15.17 17.03
N GLY A 503 -10.38 14.81 15.80
CA GLY A 503 -9.37 13.79 15.52
C GLY A 503 -8.00 14.22 16.05
N THR A 504 -7.64 15.48 15.82
CA THR A 504 -6.43 16.10 16.39
C THR A 504 -6.46 16.09 17.91
N ALA A 505 -7.57 16.49 18.54
CA ALA A 505 -7.71 16.47 19.99
C ALA A 505 -7.55 15.06 20.57
N LEU A 506 -8.13 14.04 19.92
CA LEU A 506 -7.98 12.64 20.31
C LEU A 506 -6.56 12.10 20.13
N ILE A 507 -5.83 12.56 19.11
CA ILE A 507 -4.41 12.24 18.91
C ILE A 507 -3.58 12.88 20.03
N VAL A 508 -3.76 14.18 20.28
CA VAL A 508 -3.06 14.91 21.35
C VAL A 508 -3.29 14.21 22.69
N TRP A 509 -4.55 13.98 23.06
CA TRP A 509 -4.93 13.27 24.29
C TRP A 509 -4.38 11.84 24.33
N GLY A 510 -4.47 11.10 23.23
CA GLY A 510 -3.99 9.72 23.14
C GLY A 510 -2.46 9.59 23.24
N VAL A 511 -1.72 10.64 22.87
CA VAL A 511 -0.27 10.72 23.03
C VAL A 511 0.09 11.14 24.46
N THR A 512 -0.58 12.13 25.05
CA THR A 512 -0.31 12.60 26.43
C THR A 512 -0.68 11.55 27.48
N GLU A 513 -1.87 10.95 27.38
CA GLU A 513 -2.40 9.96 28.34
C GLU A 513 -2.01 8.50 28.02
N ARG A 514 -1.17 8.29 27.01
CA ARG A 514 -0.74 6.96 26.51
C ARG A 514 -1.87 6.00 26.10
N TYR A 515 -3.09 6.49 25.89
CA TYR A 515 -4.25 5.67 25.54
C TYR A 515 -4.29 5.31 24.05
N ARG A 516 -3.94 4.05 23.72
CA ARG A 516 -3.77 3.60 22.32
C ARG A 516 -5.03 3.75 21.46
N LEU A 517 -6.21 3.43 22.00
CA LEU A 517 -7.47 3.49 21.24
C LEU A 517 -7.84 4.92 20.82
N SER A 518 -7.59 5.92 21.68
CA SER A 518 -7.82 7.33 21.35
C SER A 518 -6.99 7.75 20.14
N ARG A 519 -5.73 7.29 20.04
CA ARG A 519 -4.86 7.59 18.90
C ARG A 519 -5.37 6.99 17.59
N TYR A 520 -5.80 5.72 17.62
CA TYR A 520 -6.33 5.06 16.42
C TYR A 520 -7.60 5.75 15.92
N ILE A 521 -8.55 6.04 16.83
CA ILE A 521 -9.79 6.73 16.49
C ILE A 521 -9.48 8.13 15.97
N GLY A 522 -8.55 8.85 16.62
CA GLY A 522 -8.13 10.18 16.17
C GLY A 522 -7.53 10.17 14.76
N VAL A 523 -6.63 9.23 14.45
CA VAL A 523 -6.05 9.07 13.11
C VAL A 523 -7.12 8.75 12.06
N ILE A 524 -8.04 7.82 12.36
CA ILE A 524 -9.15 7.48 11.45
C ILE A 524 -10.01 8.71 11.19
N LEU A 525 -10.33 9.50 12.22
CA LEU A 525 -11.19 10.67 12.10
C LEU A 525 -10.53 11.80 11.30
N VAL A 526 -9.22 12.03 11.49
CA VAL A 526 -8.43 12.96 10.66
C VAL A 526 -8.37 12.51 9.20
N LEU A 527 -8.21 11.21 8.93
CA LEU A 527 -8.23 10.67 7.56
C LEU A 527 -9.63 10.78 6.90
N LEU A 528 -10.70 10.47 7.63
CA LEU A 528 -12.07 10.66 7.15
C LEU A 528 -12.37 12.13 6.85
N SER A 529 -11.90 13.04 7.71
CA SER A 529 -11.95 14.47 7.46
C SER A 529 -11.23 14.86 6.16
N SER A 530 -10.08 14.23 5.89
CA SER A 530 -9.31 14.47 4.67
C SER A 530 -10.07 14.06 3.42
N ILE A 531 -10.76 12.92 3.47
CA ILE A 531 -11.62 12.42 2.39
C ILE A 531 -12.80 13.37 2.17
N ALA A 532 -13.44 13.82 3.26
CA ALA A 532 -14.56 14.77 3.18
C ALA A 532 -14.13 16.10 2.55
N LEU A 533 -12.95 16.63 2.92
CA LEU A 533 -12.41 17.85 2.34
C LEU A 533 -12.04 17.68 0.86
N PHE A 534 -11.50 16.52 0.47
CA PHE A 534 -11.16 16.23 -0.92
C PHE A 534 -12.41 16.07 -1.80
N TYR A 535 -13.46 15.43 -1.28
CA TYR A 535 -14.75 15.36 -1.95
C TYR A 535 -15.34 16.76 -2.15
N GLN A 536 -15.24 17.61 -1.14
CA GLN A 536 -15.71 18.99 -1.24
C GLN A 536 -14.91 19.81 -2.26
N PHE A 537 -13.59 19.61 -2.36
CA PHE A 537 -12.74 20.22 -3.38
C PHE A 537 -13.17 19.87 -4.80
N TRP A 538 -13.58 18.62 -5.03
CA TRP A 538 -14.07 18.18 -6.33
C TRP A 538 -15.53 18.58 -6.60
N ALA A 539 -16.31 18.87 -5.56
CA ALA A 539 -17.75 19.14 -5.67
C ALA A 539 -18.11 20.64 -5.72
N ASN A 540 -17.35 21.53 -5.07
CA ASN A 540 -17.67 22.95 -4.97
C ASN A 540 -16.56 23.84 -5.55
N GLU A 541 -16.93 24.86 -6.34
CA GLU A 541 -16.00 25.82 -6.97
C GLU A 541 -15.48 26.93 -6.02
N GLN A 542 -15.92 26.97 -4.76
CA GLN A 542 -15.53 28.01 -3.79
C GLN A 542 -15.10 27.40 -2.46
N PHE A 543 -13.89 27.77 -2.02
CA PHE A 543 -13.27 27.26 -0.80
C PHE A 543 -13.27 28.34 0.29
N PRO A 544 -13.79 28.09 1.51
CA PRO A 544 -13.65 29.07 2.59
C PRO A 544 -12.21 29.05 3.12
N THR A 545 -11.41 30.09 2.86
CA THR A 545 -10.02 30.26 3.32
C THR A 545 -9.80 29.94 4.81
N LEU A 546 -10.77 30.29 5.66
CA LEU A 546 -10.73 30.02 7.10
C LEU A 546 -10.74 28.52 7.39
N SER A 547 -11.59 27.76 6.68
CA SER A 547 -11.77 26.32 6.91
C SER A 547 -10.51 25.52 6.59
N THR A 548 -9.86 25.83 5.47
CA THR A 548 -8.60 25.21 5.06
C THR A 548 -7.45 25.56 5.96
N SER A 549 -7.39 26.81 6.42
CA SER A 549 -6.35 27.25 7.36
C SER A 549 -6.45 26.47 8.67
N ILE A 550 -7.65 26.35 9.25
CA ILE A 550 -7.88 25.56 10.46
C ILE A 550 -7.52 24.09 10.21
N TYR A 551 -7.91 23.55 9.07
CA TYR A 551 -7.61 22.17 8.70
C TYR A 551 -6.11 21.90 8.58
N ALA A 552 -5.37 22.78 7.91
CA ALA A 552 -3.92 22.68 7.76
C ALA A 552 -3.22 22.70 9.12
N ILE A 553 -3.60 23.65 10.00
CA ILE A 553 -3.05 23.76 11.36
C ILE A 553 -3.28 22.47 12.16
N ALA A 554 -4.50 21.91 12.11
CA ALA A 554 -4.84 20.69 12.81
C ALA A 554 -4.01 19.48 12.33
N GLN A 555 -3.77 19.37 11.02
CA GLN A 555 -2.90 18.34 10.44
C GLN A 555 -1.44 18.47 10.90
N PHE A 556 -0.89 19.69 10.95
CA PHE A 556 0.45 19.92 11.48
C PHE A 556 0.55 19.59 12.98
N ILE A 557 -0.46 19.93 13.78
CA ILE A 557 -0.51 19.57 15.21
C ILE A 557 -0.56 18.04 15.37
N SER A 558 -1.43 17.37 14.61
CA SER A 558 -1.52 15.91 14.60
C SER A 558 -0.20 15.24 14.24
N ALA A 559 0.47 15.74 13.20
CA ALA A 559 1.79 15.25 12.78
C ALA A 559 2.87 15.45 13.86
N PHE A 560 2.87 16.62 14.53
CA PHE A 560 3.81 16.95 15.61
C PHE A 560 3.69 15.97 16.79
N TYR A 561 2.48 15.74 17.29
CA TYR A 561 2.24 14.84 18.42
C TYR A 561 2.49 13.37 18.07
N LEU A 562 2.23 12.96 16.82
CA LEU A 562 2.60 11.61 16.36
C LEU A 562 4.12 11.42 16.28
N LEU A 563 4.90 12.45 15.91
CA LEU A 563 6.37 12.39 15.91
C LEU A 563 6.96 12.42 17.32
N GLN A 564 6.28 13.02 18.30
CA GLN A 564 6.69 12.99 19.70
C GLN A 564 6.70 11.59 20.31
N TYR A 565 5.88 10.68 19.77
CA TYR A 565 5.74 9.34 20.28
C TYR A 565 6.91 8.45 19.84
N ASN A 566 7.99 8.40 20.65
CA ASN A 566 9.24 7.72 20.28
C ASN A 566 9.52 6.38 21.04
N SER A 567 9.92 5.38 20.24
CA SER A 567 11.03 4.42 20.44
C SER A 567 10.93 3.02 21.07
N LYS A 568 9.77 2.48 21.50
CA LYS A 568 9.70 1.01 21.82
C LYS A 568 8.52 0.24 21.23
N GLU A 569 7.42 0.90 20.87
CA GLU A 569 6.22 0.25 20.29
C GLU A 569 6.05 0.52 18.78
N GLN A 570 7.04 1.16 18.16
CA GLN A 570 7.08 1.51 16.74
C GLN A 570 6.97 0.29 15.79
N HIS A 571 7.12 -0.92 16.34
CA HIS A 571 6.99 -2.15 15.58
C HIS A 571 5.53 -2.47 15.17
N TYR A 572 4.52 -1.86 15.81
CA TYR A 572 3.11 -2.17 15.56
C TYR A 572 2.29 -0.99 15.02
N PHE A 573 2.75 0.26 15.23
CA PHE A 573 2.04 1.46 14.80
C PHE A 573 3.00 2.38 14.04
N SER A 574 2.79 2.50 12.72
CA SER A 574 3.58 3.34 11.82
C SER A 574 3.24 4.83 12.00
N ALA A 575 3.48 5.37 13.21
CA ALA A 575 3.26 6.78 13.55
C ALA A 575 3.99 7.73 12.59
N SER A 576 5.16 7.32 12.09
CA SER A 576 5.89 8.04 11.05
C SER A 576 5.08 8.13 9.75
N MET A 577 4.58 7.01 9.22
CA MET A 577 3.80 7.02 7.97
C MET A 577 2.56 7.93 8.07
N PHE A 578 1.79 7.83 9.16
CA PHE A 578 0.61 8.69 9.35
C PHE A 578 0.98 10.17 9.52
N SER A 579 2.07 10.47 10.25
CA SER A 579 2.59 11.83 10.33
C SER A 579 2.99 12.38 8.96
N GLY A 580 3.61 11.56 8.10
CA GLY A 580 3.95 11.96 6.73
C GLY A 580 2.72 12.27 5.87
N ILE A 581 1.67 11.46 5.96
CA ILE A 581 0.40 11.71 5.28
C ILE A 581 -0.23 13.02 5.75
N PHE A 582 -0.26 13.26 7.06
CA PHE A 582 -0.81 14.49 7.64
C PHE A 582 0.01 15.72 7.24
N LEU A 583 1.34 15.60 7.14
CA LEU A 583 2.19 16.68 6.62
C LEU A 583 1.89 17.00 5.16
N CYS A 584 1.75 15.99 4.30
CA CYS A 584 1.36 16.20 2.90
C CYS A 584 0.01 16.92 2.80
N LEU A 585 -0.99 16.46 3.55
CA LEU A 585 -2.33 17.04 3.54
C LEU A 585 -2.37 18.46 4.13
N GLY A 586 -1.60 18.70 5.20
CA GLY A 586 -1.46 20.01 5.82
C GLY A 586 -0.74 21.01 4.90
N MET A 587 0.31 20.58 4.21
CA MET A 587 0.99 21.39 3.19
C MET A 587 0.09 21.70 2.01
N TYR A 588 -0.67 20.72 1.51
CA TYR A 588 -1.62 20.92 0.41
C TYR A 588 -2.71 21.92 0.78
N ALA A 589 -3.41 21.69 1.90
CA ALA A 589 -4.48 22.58 2.34
C ALA A 589 -3.96 23.98 2.69
N GLY A 590 -2.79 24.06 3.33
CA GLY A 590 -2.14 25.33 3.65
C GLY A 590 -1.67 26.09 2.42
N ALA A 591 -1.17 25.40 1.38
CA ALA A 591 -0.82 26.01 0.10
C ALA A 591 -2.05 26.58 -0.60
N VAL A 592 -3.14 25.83 -0.67
CA VAL A 592 -4.40 26.30 -1.26
C VAL A 592 -4.91 27.54 -0.52
N ALA A 593 -4.95 27.49 0.81
CA ALA A 593 -5.38 28.62 1.64
C ALA A 593 -4.48 29.85 1.44
N GLY A 594 -3.15 29.66 1.44
CA GLY A 594 -2.19 30.74 1.28
C GLY A 594 -2.31 31.43 -0.08
N ILE A 595 -2.52 30.68 -1.15
CA ILE A 595 -2.68 31.25 -2.50
C ILE A 595 -4.00 31.96 -2.69
N GLU A 596 -5.07 31.45 -2.08
CA GLU A 596 -6.36 32.14 -2.07
C GLU A 596 -6.30 33.45 -1.28
N ILE A 597 -5.65 33.47 -0.11
CA ILE A 597 -5.42 34.69 0.68
C ILE A 597 -4.59 35.72 -0.11
N LEU A 598 -3.57 35.26 -0.83
CA LEU A 598 -2.71 36.12 -1.65
C LEU A 598 -3.32 36.48 -3.01
N THR A 599 -4.49 35.95 -3.37
CA THR A 599 -5.17 36.14 -4.65
C THR A 599 -4.33 35.73 -5.88
N TRP A 600 -3.47 34.70 -5.74
CA TRP A 600 -2.51 34.27 -6.78
C TRP A 600 -2.94 33.03 -7.58
N GLN A 601 -4.22 32.66 -7.55
CA GLN A 601 -4.75 31.41 -8.11
C GLN A 601 -4.41 31.17 -9.59
N ASN A 602 -4.25 32.25 -10.38
CA ASN A 602 -4.02 32.16 -11.83
C ASN A 602 -2.55 32.07 -12.26
N HIS A 603 -1.59 32.06 -11.32
CA HIS A 603 -0.16 32.18 -11.63
C HIS A 603 0.61 30.84 -11.66
N GLY A 604 -0.09 29.74 -11.95
CA GLY A 604 0.52 28.41 -12.09
C GLY A 604 0.82 27.73 -10.75
N LEU A 605 1.76 26.78 -10.77
CA LEU A 605 2.00 25.84 -9.67
C LEU A 605 3.06 26.32 -8.66
N SER A 606 4.00 27.20 -9.06
CA SER A 606 5.09 27.67 -8.19
C SER A 606 4.62 28.37 -6.93
N PRO A 607 3.55 29.20 -6.92
CA PRO A 607 3.13 29.84 -5.69
C PRO A 607 2.68 28.80 -4.66
N TYR A 608 1.98 27.76 -5.09
CA TYR A 608 1.54 26.66 -4.21
C TYR A 608 2.75 25.89 -3.63
N LEU A 609 3.75 25.59 -4.46
CA LEU A 609 4.98 24.93 -4.00
C LEU A 609 5.77 25.78 -3.01
N MET A 610 5.87 27.09 -3.26
CA MET A 610 6.52 28.03 -2.34
C MET A 610 5.88 27.97 -0.95
N VAL A 611 4.55 28.09 -0.86
CA VAL A 611 3.84 28.05 0.42
C VAL A 611 4.01 26.69 1.09
N ALA A 612 3.90 25.59 0.34
CA ALA A 612 4.08 24.23 0.88
C ALA A 612 5.48 24.03 1.49
N ILE A 613 6.53 24.48 0.81
CA ILE A 613 7.92 24.37 1.27
C ILE A 613 8.19 25.26 2.48
N LEU A 614 7.63 26.48 2.50
CA LEU A 614 7.72 27.37 3.66
C LEU A 614 7.05 26.77 4.89
N LEU A 615 5.85 26.20 4.74
CA LEU A 615 5.16 25.50 5.84
C LEU A 615 5.96 24.30 6.36
N LEU A 616 6.53 23.49 5.46
CA LEU A 616 7.39 22.37 5.86
C LEU A 616 8.67 22.85 6.54
N SER A 617 9.25 23.96 6.10
CA SER A 617 10.42 24.57 6.72
C SER A 617 10.14 25.02 8.15
N ILE A 618 9.05 25.75 8.35
CA ILE A 618 8.59 26.18 9.68
C ILE A 618 8.36 24.96 10.58
N PHE A 619 7.67 23.93 10.07
CA PHE A 619 7.45 22.69 10.82
C PHE A 619 8.78 22.01 11.19
N SER A 620 9.71 21.89 10.25
CA SER A 620 11.02 21.28 10.46
C SER A 620 11.83 22.01 11.53
N VAL A 621 11.81 23.34 11.53
CA VAL A 621 12.45 24.17 12.56
C VAL A 621 11.81 23.92 13.93
N VAL A 622 10.48 23.91 14.02
CA VAL A 622 9.75 23.64 15.26
C VAL A 622 10.09 22.26 15.82
N VAL A 623 10.12 21.22 14.98
CA VAL A 623 10.49 19.85 15.40
C VAL A 623 11.94 19.78 15.85
N HIS A 624 12.87 20.41 15.11
CA HIS A 624 14.29 20.42 15.45
C HIS A 624 14.54 21.04 16.84
N TYR A 625 13.91 22.19 17.13
CA TYR A 625 14.09 22.87 18.41
C TYR A 625 13.35 22.22 19.58
N LYS A 626 12.08 21.79 19.40
CA LYS A 626 11.26 21.29 20.52
C LYS A 626 11.41 19.80 20.80
N LEU A 627 11.49 18.97 19.76
CA LEU A 627 11.37 17.51 19.92
C LEU A 627 12.74 16.83 20.01
N ARG A 628 13.78 17.37 19.36
CA ARG A 628 15.08 16.69 19.18
C ARG A 628 14.97 15.22 18.73
N VAL A 629 13.84 14.85 18.10
CA VAL A 629 13.58 13.50 17.56
C VAL A 629 14.15 13.41 16.15
N GLN A 630 14.80 12.30 15.83
CA GLN A 630 15.29 12.01 14.49
C GLN A 630 14.13 11.56 13.58
N TRP A 631 13.60 12.47 12.78
CA TRP A 631 12.57 12.20 11.76
C TRP A 631 13.12 12.32 10.33
N GLN A 632 14.44 12.27 10.19
CA GLN A 632 15.19 12.59 8.97
C GLN A 632 14.76 11.75 7.75
N SER A 633 14.48 10.45 7.92
CA SER A 633 14.03 9.60 6.81
C SER A 633 12.68 10.05 6.22
N LEU A 634 11.76 10.46 7.09
CA LEU A 634 10.46 10.99 6.67
C LEU A 634 10.61 12.36 6.03
N GLN A 635 11.42 13.23 6.64
CA GLN A 635 11.75 14.54 6.08
C GLN A 635 12.34 14.39 4.68
N LEU A 636 13.33 13.50 4.48
CA LEU A 636 13.98 13.23 3.20
C LEU A 636 12.98 12.80 2.12
N SER A 637 12.02 11.95 2.50
CA SER A 637 10.98 11.45 1.59
C SER A 637 10.06 12.59 1.13
N LEU A 638 9.64 13.47 2.05
CA LEU A 638 8.79 14.63 1.74
C LEU A 638 9.51 15.67 0.88
N ILE A 639 10.74 16.05 1.23
CA ILE A 639 11.51 17.03 0.44
C ILE A 639 11.91 16.47 -0.93
N SER A 640 12.12 15.15 -1.07
CA SER A 640 12.32 14.48 -2.36
C SER A 640 11.07 14.57 -3.25
N LEU A 641 9.88 14.36 -2.67
CA LEU A 641 8.61 14.54 -3.39
C LEU A 641 8.43 15.99 -3.87
N LEU A 642 8.75 16.98 -3.02
CA LEU A 642 8.70 18.40 -3.41
C LEU A 642 9.72 18.75 -4.50
N LEU A 643 10.91 18.15 -4.47
CA LEU A 643 11.91 18.34 -5.52
C LEU A 643 11.39 17.83 -6.87
N LEU A 644 10.73 16.67 -6.88
CA LEU A 644 10.11 16.11 -8.08
C LEU A 644 9.04 17.06 -8.64
N LEU A 645 8.23 17.69 -7.77
CA LEU A 645 7.20 18.66 -8.19
C LEU A 645 7.82 19.95 -8.74
N ILE A 646 8.88 20.48 -8.12
CA ILE A 646 9.63 21.63 -8.63
C ILE A 646 10.22 21.34 -10.02
N LEU A 647 10.82 20.16 -10.20
CA LEU A 647 11.33 19.74 -11.50
C LEU A 647 10.19 19.59 -12.53
N GLY A 648 9.08 18.98 -12.12
CA GLY A 648 7.87 18.87 -12.95
C GLY A 648 7.37 20.23 -13.41
N GLU A 649 7.35 21.22 -12.52
CA GLU A 649 6.96 22.58 -12.88
C GLU A 649 7.89 23.22 -13.92
N ALA A 650 9.20 23.04 -13.78
CA ALA A 650 10.17 23.58 -14.74
C ALA A 650 9.93 23.02 -16.15
N PHE A 651 9.55 21.73 -16.25
CA PHE A 651 9.16 21.10 -17.52
C PHE A 651 7.81 21.61 -18.04
N THR A 652 6.79 21.71 -17.18
CA THR A 652 5.45 22.21 -17.61
C THR A 652 5.49 23.66 -18.05
N SER A 653 6.35 24.46 -17.43
CA SER A 653 6.58 25.87 -17.80
C SER A 653 7.44 26.02 -19.05
N GLN A 654 7.88 24.90 -19.66
CA GLN A 654 8.64 24.85 -20.91
C GLN A 654 9.90 25.74 -20.91
N ILE A 655 10.56 25.87 -19.75
CA ILE A 655 11.69 26.80 -19.61
C ILE A 655 12.87 26.43 -20.50
N PHE A 656 13.05 25.13 -20.76
CA PHE A 656 14.13 24.60 -21.62
C PHE A 656 13.92 24.88 -23.11
N SER A 657 12.72 25.31 -23.54
CA SER A 657 12.43 25.64 -24.93
C SER A 657 12.06 27.12 -25.14
N VAL A 658 11.44 27.77 -24.15
CA VAL A 658 11.00 29.17 -24.22
C VAL A 658 12.06 30.13 -23.65
N PHE A 659 12.97 29.63 -22.80
CA PHE A 659 14.08 30.39 -22.20
C PHE A 659 13.64 31.60 -21.33
N LYS A 660 12.37 31.63 -20.94
CA LYS A 660 11.76 32.65 -20.08
C LYS A 660 10.66 32.02 -19.22
N TRP A 661 10.43 32.59 -18.05
CA TRP A 661 9.28 32.24 -17.23
C TRP A 661 8.00 32.92 -17.75
N PRO A 662 6.83 32.27 -17.64
CA PRO A 662 5.55 32.85 -18.04
C PRO A 662 5.20 34.16 -17.34
N SER A 663 5.62 34.33 -16.07
CA SER A 663 5.43 35.57 -15.32
C SER A 663 6.58 35.82 -14.33
N ILE A 664 6.80 37.10 -13.99
CA ILE A 664 7.80 37.51 -12.98
C ILE A 664 7.48 36.92 -11.59
N LEU A 665 6.18 36.79 -11.27
CA LEU A 665 5.72 36.22 -10.02
C LEU A 665 6.04 34.72 -9.96
N GLN A 666 5.85 33.99 -11.06
CA GLN A 666 6.17 32.56 -11.13
C GLN A 666 7.67 32.33 -10.95
N GLN A 667 8.51 33.14 -11.61
CA GLN A 667 9.96 33.12 -11.44
C GLN A 667 10.38 33.39 -9.98
N GLY A 668 9.80 34.42 -9.35
CA GLY A 668 10.13 34.80 -7.97
C GLY A 668 9.69 33.74 -6.96
N THR A 669 8.48 33.21 -7.09
CA THR A 669 7.97 32.15 -6.21
C THR A 669 8.73 30.83 -6.39
N PHE A 670 9.13 30.48 -7.63
CA PHE A 670 9.99 29.34 -7.89
C PHE A 670 11.39 29.50 -7.26
N LEU A 671 11.99 30.69 -7.34
CA LEU A 671 13.27 30.98 -6.70
C LEU A 671 13.20 30.75 -5.18
N ILE A 672 12.16 31.27 -4.53
CA ILE A 672 11.94 31.10 -3.09
C ILE A 672 11.73 29.62 -2.76
N ALA A 673 10.90 28.91 -3.53
CA ALA A 673 10.66 27.48 -3.36
C ALA A 673 11.95 26.65 -3.45
N ALA A 674 12.73 26.83 -4.52
CA ALA A 674 13.95 26.08 -4.76
C ALA A 674 15.06 26.37 -3.72
N THR A 675 15.19 27.63 -3.28
CA THR A 675 16.19 28.04 -2.27
C THR A 675 15.88 27.45 -0.90
N PHE A 676 14.65 27.56 -0.41
CA PHE A 676 14.24 26.95 0.85
C PHE A 676 14.30 25.43 0.81
N LEU A 677 13.92 24.81 -0.31
CA LEU A 677 14.06 23.36 -0.48
C LEU A 677 15.52 22.90 -0.38
N SER A 678 16.43 23.62 -1.05
CA SER A 678 17.87 23.35 -0.99
C SER A 678 18.41 23.48 0.44
N ALA A 679 17.97 24.50 1.18
CA ALA A 679 18.33 24.68 2.58
C ALA A 679 17.83 23.51 3.45
N LEU A 680 16.60 23.04 3.24
CA LEU A 680 16.05 21.88 3.95
C LEU A 680 16.83 20.59 3.67
N PHE A 681 17.27 20.37 2.42
CA PHE A 681 18.14 19.24 2.10
C PHE A 681 19.45 19.33 2.89
N ILE A 682 20.11 20.48 2.94
CA ILE A 682 21.36 20.66 3.69
C ILE A 682 21.15 20.42 5.19
N MET A 683 20.04 20.89 5.76
CA MET A 683 19.69 20.66 7.17
C MET A 683 19.36 19.19 7.49
N ALA A 684 18.83 18.44 6.50
CA ALA A 684 18.38 17.06 6.66
C ALA A 684 19.49 16.00 6.46
N GLN A 685 20.77 16.35 6.66
CA GLN A 685 21.89 15.43 6.46
C GLN A 685 21.74 14.13 7.30
N PRO A 686 21.71 12.94 6.67
CA PRO A 686 21.62 11.66 7.37
C PRO A 686 22.87 11.36 8.21
N GLN A 687 22.68 10.66 9.34
CA GLN A 687 23.80 10.15 10.14
C GLN A 687 24.52 8.99 9.41
N SER A 688 25.83 8.88 9.61
CA SER A 688 26.79 8.06 8.84
C SER A 688 26.53 6.54 8.79
N GLY A 689 25.58 6.01 9.56
CA GLY A 689 25.32 4.56 9.66
C GLY A 689 24.47 3.94 8.54
N GLN A 690 23.86 4.74 7.65
CA GLN A 690 22.98 4.25 6.58
C GLN A 690 23.54 4.59 5.19
N PHE A 691 24.46 3.75 4.69
CA PHE A 691 25.17 3.97 3.42
C PHE A 691 24.26 4.27 2.21
N GLY A 692 23.05 3.69 2.14
CA GLY A 692 22.11 3.92 1.03
C GLY A 692 21.42 5.29 1.07
N SER A 693 21.03 5.76 2.25
CA SER A 693 20.30 7.04 2.38
C SER A 693 21.23 8.24 2.23
N LEU A 694 22.51 8.11 2.59
CA LEU A 694 23.51 9.16 2.41
C LEU A 694 23.78 9.46 0.93
N LYS A 695 23.94 8.41 0.10
CA LYS A 695 24.14 8.56 -1.36
C LYS A 695 22.91 9.21 -2.01
N ALA A 696 21.70 8.75 -1.67
CA ALA A 696 20.46 9.31 -2.18
C ALA A 696 20.30 10.79 -1.76
N TRP A 697 20.56 11.12 -0.50
CA TRP A 697 20.55 12.50 -0.01
C TRP A 697 21.52 13.40 -0.77
N ALA A 698 22.75 12.95 -1.02
CA ALA A 698 23.76 13.75 -1.71
C ALA A 698 23.37 14.04 -3.16
N GLY A 699 22.83 13.06 -3.89
CA GLY A 699 22.33 13.27 -5.25
C GLY A 699 21.14 14.23 -5.30
N LEU A 700 20.15 14.04 -4.41
CA LEU A 700 18.95 14.87 -4.37
C LEU A 700 19.24 16.31 -3.91
N SER A 701 20.13 16.49 -2.94
CA SER A 701 20.56 17.83 -2.50
C SER A 701 21.32 18.58 -3.60
N TRP A 702 22.14 17.88 -4.39
CA TRP A 702 22.82 18.46 -5.54
C TRP A 702 21.84 18.90 -6.63
N MET A 703 20.83 18.07 -6.93
CA MET A 703 19.76 18.43 -7.86
C MET A 703 18.93 19.62 -7.34
N ALA A 704 18.62 19.67 -6.04
CA ALA A 704 17.91 20.79 -5.44
C ALA A 704 18.69 22.11 -5.63
N LEU A 705 19.99 22.11 -5.32
CA LEU A 705 20.86 23.26 -5.57
C LEU A 705 20.87 23.67 -7.04
N ALA A 706 20.91 22.71 -7.97
CA ALA A 706 20.87 22.98 -9.40
C ALA A 706 19.58 23.68 -9.84
N THR A 707 18.41 23.27 -9.31
CA THR A 707 17.12 23.87 -9.69
C THR A 707 17.02 25.36 -9.36
N VAL A 708 17.72 25.84 -8.32
CA VAL A 708 17.75 27.27 -7.97
C VAL A 708 18.25 28.12 -9.14
N GLY A 709 19.21 27.61 -9.90
CA GLY A 709 19.77 28.30 -11.06
C GLY A 709 18.74 28.65 -12.12
N LEU A 710 17.74 27.78 -12.36
CA LEU A 710 16.71 27.97 -13.39
C LEU A 710 15.88 29.26 -13.20
N ALA A 711 15.76 29.75 -11.97
CA ALA A 711 15.12 31.04 -11.70
C ALA A 711 16.06 32.24 -11.82
N ILE A 712 17.38 32.06 -11.62
CA ILE A 712 18.36 33.15 -11.69
C ILE A 712 18.64 33.51 -13.15
N PHE A 713 18.90 32.50 -13.99
CA PHE A 713 19.26 32.68 -15.41
C PHE A 713 18.37 31.84 -16.33
N PRO A 714 17.08 32.21 -16.51
CA PRO A 714 16.16 31.44 -17.34
C PRO A 714 16.55 31.42 -18.83
N GLN A 715 17.34 32.40 -19.30
CA GLN A 715 17.77 32.49 -20.69
C GLN A 715 18.76 31.37 -21.09
N MET A 716 19.50 30.82 -20.12
CA MET A 716 20.44 29.72 -20.32
C MET A 716 20.15 28.60 -19.31
N PRO A 717 19.03 27.88 -19.43
CA PRO A 717 18.53 27.00 -18.38
C PRO A 717 19.51 25.86 -18.07
N ILE A 718 20.18 25.31 -19.10
CA ILE A 718 21.18 24.25 -18.91
C ILE A 718 22.40 24.80 -18.17
N VAL A 719 22.90 25.99 -18.53
CA VAL A 719 24.06 26.61 -17.86
C VAL A 719 23.74 26.96 -16.40
N ALA A 720 22.52 27.45 -16.18
CA ALA A 720 22.04 27.88 -14.88
C ALA A 720 22.06 26.75 -13.84
N LEU A 721 21.81 25.50 -14.26
CA LEU A 721 21.82 24.31 -13.38
C LEU A 721 23.14 24.10 -12.63
N ALA A 722 24.28 24.58 -13.14
CA ALA A 722 25.57 24.43 -12.45
C ALA A 722 26.04 25.69 -11.70
N PHE A 723 25.39 26.84 -11.91
CA PHE A 723 25.77 28.09 -11.25
C PHE A 723 25.73 27.99 -9.72
N VAL A 724 24.60 27.60 -9.15
CA VAL A 724 24.43 27.50 -7.69
C VAL A 724 25.25 26.35 -7.08
N PRO A 725 25.31 25.14 -7.67
CA PRO A 725 26.22 24.09 -7.20
C PRO A 725 27.69 24.50 -7.17
N VAL A 726 28.18 25.27 -8.15
CA VAL A 726 29.56 25.79 -8.15
C VAL A 726 29.79 26.75 -6.99
N VAL A 727 28.88 27.72 -6.78
CA VAL A 727 28.96 28.66 -5.66
C VAL A 727 28.95 27.91 -4.31
N TYR A 728 28.07 26.92 -4.16
CA TYR A 728 28.01 26.07 -2.97
C TYR A 728 29.32 25.29 -2.78
N SER A 729 29.92 24.77 -3.85
CA SER A 729 31.17 24.01 -3.79
C SER A 729 32.34 24.85 -3.28
N ILE A 730 32.46 26.09 -3.76
CA ILE A 730 33.48 27.04 -3.32
C ILE A 730 33.30 27.34 -1.83
N TRP A 731 32.07 27.65 -1.40
CA TRP A 731 31.75 27.91 -0.01
C TRP A 731 31.98 26.68 0.89
N ALA A 732 31.59 25.49 0.44
CA ALA A 732 31.72 24.24 1.19
C ALA A 732 33.20 23.87 1.39
N TYR A 733 34.04 24.15 0.39
CA TYR A 733 35.49 23.98 0.48
C TYR A 733 36.11 24.99 1.47
N GLN A 734 35.75 26.27 1.39
CA GLN A 734 36.19 27.31 2.32
C GLN A 734 35.75 27.06 3.76
N SER A 735 34.57 26.47 3.95
CA SER A 735 33.99 26.19 5.27
C SER A 735 34.39 24.81 5.83
N HIS A 736 35.29 24.08 5.15
CA HIS A 736 35.68 22.69 5.48
C HIS A 736 34.51 21.68 5.59
N LYS A 737 33.37 21.96 4.94
CA LYS A 737 32.16 21.10 4.92
C LYS A 737 32.05 20.33 3.61
N THR A 738 33.05 19.53 3.27
CA THR A 738 33.15 18.86 1.96
C THR A 738 32.39 17.53 1.87
N ALA A 739 31.66 17.13 2.91
CA ALA A 739 31.01 15.82 3.00
C ALA A 739 30.07 15.49 1.83
N LEU A 740 29.37 16.50 1.30
CA LEU A 740 28.49 16.36 0.13
C LEU A 740 29.28 16.18 -1.17
N LEU A 741 30.37 16.94 -1.32
CA LEU A 741 31.20 16.97 -2.54
C LEU A 741 31.92 15.65 -2.81
N HIS A 742 32.23 14.88 -1.77
CA HIS A 742 32.90 13.58 -1.90
C HIS A 742 31.97 12.41 -2.24
N GLN A 743 30.68 12.65 -2.45
CA GLN A 743 29.71 11.59 -2.73
C GLN A 743 29.63 11.28 -4.23
N ILE A 744 29.69 9.99 -4.57
CA ILE A 744 29.65 9.50 -5.96
C ILE A 744 28.49 10.09 -6.81
N PRO A 745 27.24 10.18 -6.31
CA PRO A 745 26.13 10.74 -7.10
C PRO A 745 26.35 12.19 -7.54
N VAL A 746 27.07 12.98 -6.74
CA VAL A 746 27.42 14.37 -7.08
C VAL A 746 28.37 14.41 -8.27
N TRP A 747 29.35 13.50 -8.32
CA TRP A 747 30.26 13.37 -9.45
C TRP A 747 29.53 12.95 -10.72
N CYS A 748 28.65 11.94 -10.63
CA CYS A 748 27.85 11.47 -11.76
C CYS A 748 26.98 12.59 -12.34
N LEU A 749 26.26 13.34 -11.49
CA LEU A 749 25.40 14.45 -11.92
C LEU A 749 26.20 15.57 -12.56
N SER A 750 27.37 15.90 -12.01
CA SER A 750 28.24 16.96 -12.54
C SER A 750 28.89 16.55 -13.88
N LEU A 751 29.30 15.28 -14.04
CA LEU A 751 29.77 14.74 -15.32
C LEU A 751 28.66 14.71 -16.37
N LEU A 752 27.44 14.31 -15.98
CA LEU A 752 26.27 14.33 -16.86
C LEU A 752 25.94 15.76 -17.29
N TRP A 753 26.00 16.72 -16.39
CA TRP A 753 25.82 18.13 -16.72
C TRP A 753 26.86 18.62 -17.74
N LEU A 754 28.15 18.27 -17.57
CA LEU A 754 29.21 18.60 -18.54
C LEU A 754 28.94 18.00 -19.93
N LEU A 755 28.36 16.81 -20.01
CA LEU A 755 27.96 16.22 -21.29
C LEU A 755 26.79 16.99 -21.92
N VAL A 756 25.75 17.28 -21.14
CA VAL A 756 24.53 17.96 -21.63
C VAL A 756 24.85 19.38 -22.10
N VAL A 757 25.60 20.15 -21.30
CA VAL A 757 26.00 21.51 -21.69
C VAL A 757 26.89 21.50 -22.93
N SER A 758 27.61 20.42 -23.20
CA SER A 758 28.50 20.33 -24.37
C SER A 758 27.75 20.18 -25.70
N VAL A 759 26.54 19.63 -25.68
CA VAL A 759 25.70 19.42 -26.87
C VAL A 759 24.70 20.56 -27.07
N ASP A 760 24.49 21.40 -26.05
CA ASP A 760 23.53 22.48 -26.12
C ASP A 760 23.94 23.58 -27.12
N ILE A 761 23.09 23.77 -28.12
CA ILE A 761 23.27 24.74 -29.22
C ILE A 761 23.01 26.15 -28.70
N HIS A 762 22.02 26.34 -27.83
CA HIS A 762 21.58 27.68 -27.44
C HIS A 762 22.60 28.40 -26.55
N SER A 763 23.24 27.68 -25.62
CA SER A 763 24.36 28.22 -24.83
C SER A 763 25.64 28.49 -25.62
N ALA A 764 25.75 27.96 -26.85
CA ALA A 764 26.87 28.23 -27.76
C ALA A 764 26.72 29.59 -28.48
N GLU A 765 25.49 30.03 -28.75
CA GLU A 765 25.20 31.25 -29.51
C GLU A 765 24.89 32.45 -28.61
N TYR A 766 24.19 32.23 -27.50
CA TYR A 766 23.74 33.32 -26.62
C TYR A 766 24.89 33.88 -25.76
N LEU A 767 25.07 35.21 -25.77
CA LEU A 767 26.10 35.96 -25.01
C LEU A 767 27.55 35.44 -25.17
N TYR A 768 27.89 34.88 -26.33
CA TYR A 768 29.27 34.50 -26.63
C TYR A 768 30.13 35.73 -26.93
N PHE A 769 31.11 36.05 -26.06
CA PHE A 769 31.96 37.23 -26.21
C PHE A 769 33.40 36.88 -26.63
N VAL A 770 34.14 36.18 -25.77
CA VAL A 770 35.52 35.75 -26.00
C VAL A 770 35.64 34.30 -25.52
N PRO A 771 36.38 33.43 -26.25
CA PRO A 771 36.67 32.06 -25.83
C PRO A 771 37.19 32.02 -24.39
N LEU A 772 36.81 30.99 -23.63
CA LEU A 772 37.16 30.80 -22.20
C LEU A 772 36.49 31.79 -21.22
N LEU A 773 36.20 33.03 -21.64
CA LEU A 773 35.54 34.05 -20.81
C LEU A 773 34.02 34.05 -20.95
N ASN A 774 33.48 33.33 -21.94
CA ASN A 774 32.05 33.07 -22.00
C ASN A 774 31.58 32.33 -20.74
N LEU A 775 30.40 32.68 -20.22
CA LEU A 775 29.82 32.07 -19.01
C LEU A 775 29.77 30.54 -19.11
N THR A 776 29.35 30.01 -20.25
CA THR A 776 29.26 28.56 -20.48
C THR A 776 30.64 27.89 -20.45
N ASP A 777 31.63 28.50 -21.11
CA ASP A 777 32.99 27.95 -21.20
C ASP A 777 33.68 28.03 -19.85
N PHE A 778 33.65 29.19 -19.19
CA PHE A 778 34.20 29.41 -17.86
C PHE A 778 33.62 28.42 -16.85
N LEU A 779 32.30 28.27 -16.81
CA LEU A 779 31.64 27.41 -15.83
C LEU A 779 31.92 25.92 -16.11
N SER A 780 31.98 25.51 -17.38
CA SER A 780 32.38 24.14 -17.74
C SER A 780 33.80 23.80 -17.29
N ILE A 781 34.74 24.74 -17.44
CA ILE A 781 36.14 24.57 -17.01
C ILE A 781 36.24 24.52 -15.48
N VAL A 782 35.52 25.40 -14.77
CA VAL A 782 35.50 25.42 -13.30
C VAL A 782 34.92 24.12 -12.73
N VAL A 783 33.79 23.64 -13.25
CA VAL A 783 33.20 22.36 -12.82
C VAL A 783 34.14 21.19 -13.10
N PHE A 784 34.74 21.15 -14.29
CA PHE A 784 35.71 20.13 -14.67
C PHE A 784 36.95 20.14 -13.75
N ALA A 785 37.54 21.30 -13.49
CA ALA A 785 38.70 21.45 -12.61
C ALA A 785 38.37 21.06 -11.15
N GLY A 786 37.20 21.46 -10.66
CA GLY A 786 36.71 21.09 -9.33
C GLY A 786 36.51 19.58 -9.18
N LEU A 787 35.90 18.92 -10.17
CA LEU A 787 35.74 17.46 -10.18
C LEU A 787 37.09 16.74 -10.20
N LEU A 788 38.02 17.17 -11.04
CA LEU A 788 39.36 16.59 -11.12
C LEU A 788 40.05 16.71 -9.75
N PHE A 789 39.99 17.88 -9.12
CA PHE A 789 40.56 18.10 -7.80
C PHE A 789 39.94 17.19 -6.73
N ILE A 790 38.62 17.07 -6.67
CA ILE A 790 37.91 16.27 -5.66
C ILE A 790 38.14 14.77 -5.85
N ILE A 791 38.06 14.26 -7.09
CA ILE A 791 38.19 12.83 -7.40
C ILE A 791 39.63 12.35 -7.12
N TYR A 792 40.64 13.18 -7.40
CA TYR A 792 42.03 12.81 -7.15
C TYR A 792 42.46 12.88 -5.69
N GLN A 793 41.76 13.65 -4.85
CA GLN A 793 41.98 13.66 -3.40
C GLN A 793 41.21 12.55 -2.66
N HIS A 794 40.21 11.95 -3.29
CA HIS A 794 39.39 10.93 -2.64
C HIS A 794 40.13 9.58 -2.54
N ALA A 795 40.20 9.02 -1.34
CA ALA A 795 40.74 7.69 -1.09
C ALA A 795 39.67 6.62 -1.38
N PHE A 796 39.91 5.77 -2.39
CA PHE A 796 39.03 4.65 -2.73
C PHE A 796 39.43 3.42 -1.91
N ASP A 797 38.91 3.29 -0.69
CA ASP A 797 39.38 2.30 0.29
C ASP A 797 39.02 0.83 -0.04
N GLN A 798 38.07 0.57 -0.96
CA GLN A 798 37.57 -0.80 -1.22
C GLN A 798 37.44 -1.19 -2.71
N ASP A 799 37.17 -0.26 -3.63
CA ASP A 799 36.86 -0.58 -5.04
C ASP A 799 37.81 0.10 -6.04
N LYS A 800 38.94 -0.57 -6.34
CA LYS A 800 39.90 -0.10 -7.35
C LYS A 800 39.27 0.06 -8.75
N SER A 801 38.29 -0.75 -9.13
CA SER A 801 37.61 -0.64 -10.43
C SER A 801 36.82 0.67 -10.57
N LEU A 802 36.16 1.12 -9.51
CA LEU A 802 35.41 2.38 -9.49
C LEU A 802 36.33 3.58 -9.59
N GLU A 803 37.46 3.57 -8.86
CA GLU A 803 38.49 4.60 -8.98
C GLU A 803 38.94 4.81 -10.43
N TRP A 804 39.26 3.70 -11.12
CA TRP A 804 39.68 3.72 -12.52
C TRP A 804 38.59 4.29 -13.44
N THR A 805 37.35 3.85 -13.24
CA THR A 805 36.22 4.28 -14.07
C THR A 805 35.98 5.78 -13.95
N PHE A 806 35.97 6.35 -12.73
CA PHE A 806 35.74 7.79 -12.54
C PHE A 806 36.91 8.64 -13.05
N LYS A 807 38.15 8.21 -12.84
CA LYS A 807 39.32 8.94 -13.37
C LYS A 807 39.33 8.98 -14.90
N ILE A 808 39.13 7.84 -15.56
CA ILE A 808 39.09 7.76 -17.04
C ILE A 808 37.91 8.57 -17.58
N THR A 809 36.71 8.39 -17.01
CA THR A 809 35.50 9.10 -17.46
C THR A 809 35.67 10.62 -17.33
N THR A 810 36.25 11.10 -16.23
CA THR A 810 36.50 12.52 -16.02
C THR A 810 37.47 13.07 -17.07
N ILE A 811 38.54 12.35 -17.40
CA ILE A 811 39.50 12.79 -18.44
C ILE A 811 38.84 12.82 -19.82
N LEU A 812 38.03 11.81 -20.17
CA LEU A 812 37.31 11.76 -21.45
C LEU A 812 36.30 12.91 -21.57
N VAL A 813 35.57 13.22 -20.50
CA VAL A 813 34.68 14.39 -20.43
C VAL A 813 35.50 15.69 -20.54
N GLY A 814 36.69 15.76 -19.94
CA GLY A 814 37.60 16.89 -20.10
C GLY A 814 37.97 17.14 -21.56
N LEU A 815 38.29 16.09 -22.32
CA LEU A 815 38.53 16.20 -23.76
C LEU A 815 37.32 16.78 -24.50
N LEU A 816 36.10 16.34 -24.15
CA LEU A 816 34.88 16.87 -24.73
C LEU A 816 34.72 18.37 -24.42
N VAL A 817 34.92 18.77 -23.16
CA VAL A 817 34.82 20.17 -22.72
C VAL A 817 35.77 21.06 -23.52
N PHE A 818 37.06 20.70 -23.61
CA PHE A 818 38.04 21.48 -24.37
C PHE A 818 37.75 21.51 -25.88
N SER A 819 37.32 20.38 -26.45
CA SER A 819 36.90 20.30 -27.85
C SER A 819 35.72 21.23 -28.12
N ASN A 820 34.78 21.31 -27.18
CA ASN A 820 33.58 22.12 -27.32
C ASN A 820 33.87 23.62 -27.21
N VAL A 821 34.77 24.05 -26.32
CA VAL A 821 35.24 25.45 -26.27
C VAL A 821 35.78 25.88 -27.63
N VAL A 822 36.60 25.03 -28.28
CA VAL A 822 37.12 25.31 -29.62
C VAL A 822 36.03 25.34 -30.69
N VAL A 823 35.10 24.37 -30.69
CA VAL A 823 33.99 24.34 -31.66
C VAL A 823 33.12 25.60 -31.54
N ARG A 824 32.78 26.04 -30.32
CA ARG A 824 32.03 27.29 -30.10
C ARG A 824 32.80 28.52 -30.56
N SER A 825 34.10 28.57 -30.27
CA SER A 825 34.97 29.65 -30.72
C SER A 825 34.98 29.76 -32.25
N LEU A 826 35.13 28.62 -32.93
CA LEU A 826 35.14 28.57 -34.39
C LEU A 826 33.77 28.89 -35.00
N HIS A 827 32.68 28.51 -34.34
CA HIS A 827 31.34 28.87 -34.78
C HIS A 827 31.14 30.39 -34.71
N HIS A 828 31.55 31.03 -33.61
CA HIS A 828 31.38 32.48 -33.43
C HIS A 828 32.23 33.31 -34.41
N TYR A 829 33.52 32.97 -34.59
CA TYR A 829 34.43 33.77 -35.42
C TYR A 829 34.42 33.42 -36.91
N TRP A 830 34.17 32.15 -37.27
CA TRP A 830 34.26 31.65 -38.65
C TRP A 830 32.96 31.03 -39.17
N ALA A 831 31.84 31.16 -38.45
CA ALA A 831 30.52 30.63 -38.85
C ALA A 831 30.52 29.12 -39.18
N THR A 832 31.44 28.37 -38.56
CA THR A 832 31.56 26.90 -38.76
C THR A 832 30.41 26.14 -38.08
N PRO A 833 30.03 24.93 -38.52
CA PRO A 833 28.90 24.21 -37.91
C PRO A 833 29.17 23.79 -36.45
N LEU A 834 28.16 23.90 -35.59
CA LEU A 834 28.13 23.32 -34.23
C LEU A 834 27.93 21.79 -34.28
N TRP A 835 28.00 21.11 -33.13
CA TRP A 835 27.96 19.64 -32.99
C TRP A 835 26.78 18.99 -33.73
N SER A 836 27.05 18.61 -34.98
CA SER A 836 26.11 18.06 -35.95
C SER A 836 26.87 17.22 -36.98
N ALA A 837 26.16 16.53 -37.88
CA ALA A 837 26.79 15.76 -38.95
C ALA A 837 27.73 16.63 -39.84
N ALA A 838 27.46 17.93 -39.95
CA ALA A 838 28.24 18.87 -40.78
C ALA A 838 29.66 19.17 -40.24
N ILE A 839 29.95 18.90 -38.96
CA ILE A 839 31.32 19.04 -38.42
C ILE A 839 32.28 18.11 -39.14
N TRP A 840 31.81 16.91 -39.50
CA TRP A 840 32.65 15.87 -40.10
C TRP A 840 32.98 16.15 -41.58
N THR A 841 32.45 17.22 -42.15
CA THR A 841 32.77 17.67 -43.51
C THR A 841 33.46 19.03 -43.55
N ASN A 842 33.57 19.73 -42.40
CA ASN A 842 34.19 21.05 -42.34
C ASN A 842 35.68 20.94 -42.00
N GLY A 843 36.54 21.25 -42.97
CA GLY A 843 38.00 21.13 -42.83
C GLY A 843 38.61 22.01 -41.73
N LEU A 844 38.06 23.22 -41.48
CA LEU A 844 38.56 24.10 -40.41
C LEU A 844 38.31 23.50 -39.03
N VAL A 845 37.09 23.01 -38.77
CA VAL A 845 36.75 22.38 -37.48
C VAL A 845 37.57 21.10 -37.28
N GLN A 846 37.74 20.29 -38.31
CA GLN A 846 38.52 19.07 -38.23
C GLN A 846 39.98 19.33 -37.89
N LEU A 847 40.62 20.30 -38.56
CA LEU A 847 42.01 20.69 -38.31
C LEU A 847 42.19 21.25 -36.89
N SER A 848 41.31 22.14 -36.44
CA SER A 848 41.40 22.68 -35.09
C SER A 848 41.22 21.62 -34.01
N LEU A 849 40.31 20.65 -34.21
CA LEU A 849 40.12 19.52 -33.29
C LEU A 849 41.33 18.57 -33.29
N THR A 850 41.94 18.27 -34.44
CA THR A 850 43.15 17.42 -34.48
C THR A 850 44.31 18.10 -33.78
N LEU A 851 44.53 19.39 -34.03
CA LEU A 851 45.58 20.17 -33.37
C LEU A 851 45.36 20.23 -31.85
N LEU A 852 44.13 20.46 -31.39
CA LEU A 852 43.80 20.44 -29.96
C LEU A 852 44.08 19.06 -29.34
N TRP A 853 43.66 17.97 -29.98
CA TRP A 853 43.86 16.61 -29.44
C TRP A 853 45.34 16.23 -29.38
N VAL A 854 46.16 16.65 -30.35
CA VAL A 854 47.63 16.44 -30.32
C VAL A 854 48.26 17.20 -29.15
N ILE A 855 47.92 18.48 -28.97
CA ILE A 855 48.42 19.29 -27.85
C ILE A 855 47.99 18.68 -26.52
N LEU A 856 46.71 18.29 -26.38
CA LEU A 856 46.19 17.69 -25.16
C LEU A 856 46.87 16.34 -24.87
N ALA A 857 47.07 15.49 -25.88
CA ALA A 857 47.79 14.24 -25.74
C ALA A 857 49.23 14.47 -25.26
N PHE A 858 49.94 15.44 -25.85
CA PHE A 858 51.30 15.80 -25.44
C PHE A 858 51.36 16.32 -24.00
N VAL A 859 50.43 17.18 -23.60
CA VAL A 859 50.34 17.69 -22.23
C VAL A 859 50.05 16.56 -21.25
N LEU A 860 49.11 15.66 -21.57
CA LEU A 860 48.75 14.51 -20.73
C LEU A 860 49.92 13.55 -20.54
N THR A 861 50.62 13.15 -21.61
CA THR A 861 51.77 12.23 -21.51
C THR A 861 52.94 12.88 -20.77
N THR A 862 53.24 14.16 -21.03
CA THR A 862 54.32 14.90 -20.35
C THR A 862 54.03 15.11 -18.88
N PHE A 863 52.83 15.59 -18.53
CA PHE A 863 52.42 15.78 -17.14
C PHE A 863 52.38 14.46 -16.38
N SER A 864 51.89 13.40 -17.02
CA SER A 864 51.85 12.06 -16.46
C SER A 864 53.25 11.49 -16.18
N SER A 865 54.21 11.72 -17.08
CA SER A 865 55.60 11.27 -16.90
C SER A 865 56.27 12.01 -15.73
N ARG A 866 56.04 13.33 -15.61
CA ARG A 866 56.55 14.15 -14.49
C ARG A 866 55.93 13.81 -13.14
N ARG A 867 54.65 13.45 -13.10
CA ARG A 867 53.91 13.12 -11.85
C ARG A 867 53.89 11.62 -11.53
N MET A 868 54.52 10.78 -12.35
CA MET A 868 54.57 9.32 -12.19
C MET A 868 53.18 8.62 -12.20
N ILE A 869 52.20 9.17 -12.91
CA ILE A 869 50.81 8.68 -12.91
C ILE A 869 50.52 7.80 -14.15
N ARG A 870 50.93 6.53 -14.16
CA ARG A 870 50.82 5.63 -15.34
C ARG A 870 49.46 5.66 -16.08
N GLN A 871 48.36 5.78 -15.36
CA GLN A 871 47.01 5.82 -15.91
C GLN A 871 46.81 6.97 -16.91
N LEU A 872 47.29 8.16 -16.55
CA LEU A 872 47.11 9.37 -17.34
C LEU A 872 47.97 9.33 -18.62
N TRP A 873 49.12 8.65 -18.54
CA TRP A 873 50.01 8.40 -19.69
C TRP A 873 49.32 7.56 -20.76
N PHE A 874 48.68 6.45 -20.36
CA PHE A 874 47.94 5.59 -21.29
C PHE A 874 46.75 6.31 -21.93
N VAL A 875 46.06 7.18 -21.20
CA VAL A 875 44.97 7.99 -21.78
C VAL A 875 45.50 8.97 -22.82
N GLY A 876 46.63 9.64 -22.55
CA GLY A 876 47.29 10.51 -23.53
C GLY A 876 47.78 9.75 -24.77
N ALA A 877 48.36 8.56 -24.59
CA ALA A 877 48.78 7.69 -25.68
C ALA A 877 47.60 7.16 -26.52
N ALA A 878 46.50 6.78 -25.87
CA ALA A 878 45.27 6.34 -26.54
C ALA A 878 44.63 7.49 -27.35
N LEU A 879 44.58 8.70 -26.79
CA LEU A 879 44.13 9.89 -27.50
C LEU A 879 44.95 10.15 -28.77
N LEU A 880 46.28 10.04 -28.64
CA LEU A 880 47.17 10.19 -29.78
C LEU A 880 46.92 9.10 -30.84
N GLY A 881 46.69 7.85 -30.43
CA GLY A 881 46.29 6.76 -31.33
C GLY A 881 44.97 7.05 -32.06
N ILE A 882 43.97 7.62 -31.37
CA ILE A 882 42.70 8.06 -31.97
C ILE A 882 42.93 9.17 -33.00
N VAL A 883 43.82 10.14 -32.72
CA VAL A 883 44.17 11.19 -33.69
C VAL A 883 44.77 10.56 -34.95
N VAL A 884 45.75 9.67 -34.81
CA VAL A 884 46.36 9.00 -35.97
C VAL A 884 45.33 8.19 -36.75
N LEU A 885 44.47 7.45 -36.07
CA LEU A 885 43.38 6.71 -36.72
C LEU A 885 42.39 7.66 -37.43
N LYS A 886 42.09 8.83 -36.85
CA LYS A 886 41.25 9.86 -37.47
C LYS A 886 41.88 10.44 -38.73
N LEU A 887 43.18 10.78 -38.68
CA LEU A 887 43.94 11.26 -39.85
C LEU A 887 43.93 10.22 -40.98
N ILE A 888 43.95 8.92 -40.63
CA ILE A 888 43.82 7.83 -41.60
C ILE A 888 42.38 7.76 -42.11
N LEU A 889 41.36 7.61 -41.26
CA LEU A 889 40.02 7.28 -41.73
C LEU A 889 39.28 8.45 -42.41
N LEU A 890 39.42 9.67 -41.90
CA LEU A 890 38.64 10.82 -42.36
C LEU A 890 39.40 11.68 -43.40
N ASP A 891 40.68 11.99 -43.16
CA ASP A 891 41.46 12.84 -44.07
C ASP A 891 41.96 12.10 -45.34
N LEU A 892 41.97 10.75 -45.33
CA LEU A 892 42.21 9.96 -46.55
C LEU A 892 41.09 10.10 -47.58
N SER A 893 39.86 10.37 -47.14
CA SER A 893 38.66 10.35 -47.99
C SER A 893 38.45 11.63 -48.80
N GLN A 894 39.04 12.76 -48.40
CA GLN A 894 38.77 14.09 -49.00
C GLN A 894 40.00 14.80 -49.60
N SER A 895 41.21 14.25 -49.53
CA SER A 895 42.42 14.94 -50.01
C SER A 895 43.22 14.19 -51.09
N ALA A 896 43.80 14.95 -52.02
CA ALA A 896 44.66 14.46 -53.09
C ALA A 896 45.91 13.73 -52.54
N THR A 897 46.49 12.84 -53.34
CA THR A 897 47.50 11.86 -52.94
C THR A 897 48.78 12.40 -52.28
N LEU A 898 49.15 13.68 -52.47
CA LEU A 898 50.38 14.26 -51.90
C LEU A 898 50.21 14.73 -50.44
N THR A 899 49.08 15.33 -50.08
CA THR A 899 48.80 15.78 -48.70
C THR A 899 48.74 14.61 -47.72
N ARG A 900 48.35 13.43 -48.22
CA ARG A 900 48.33 12.16 -47.51
C ARG A 900 49.72 11.75 -46.98
N VAL A 901 50.75 11.81 -47.82
CA VAL A 901 52.13 11.40 -47.45
C VAL A 901 52.71 12.34 -46.40
N ILE A 902 52.49 13.65 -46.57
CA ILE A 902 52.97 14.68 -45.62
C ILE A 902 52.27 14.53 -44.25
N SER A 903 50.97 14.23 -44.22
CA SER A 903 50.23 13.99 -42.98
C SER A 903 50.70 12.73 -42.24
N PHE A 904 51.03 11.65 -42.96
CA PHE A 904 51.60 10.42 -42.37
C PHE A 904 53.00 10.63 -41.77
N ILE A 905 53.88 11.35 -42.47
CA ILE A 905 55.21 11.68 -41.98
C ILE A 905 55.12 12.64 -40.79
N GLY A 906 54.23 13.63 -40.83
CA GLY A 906 53.98 14.56 -39.73
C GLY A 906 53.45 13.86 -38.48
N ALA A 907 52.43 13.01 -38.62
CA ALA A 907 51.86 12.25 -37.51
C ALA A 907 52.87 11.27 -36.89
N GLY A 908 53.65 10.57 -37.73
CA GLY A 908 54.72 9.68 -37.29
C GLY A 908 55.87 10.42 -36.60
N GLY A 909 56.26 11.59 -37.11
CA GLY A 909 57.28 12.45 -36.49
C GLY A 909 56.86 12.97 -35.12
N VAL A 910 55.60 13.40 -34.98
CA VAL A 910 55.04 13.84 -33.69
C VAL A 910 55.00 12.66 -32.70
N MET A 911 54.60 11.46 -33.11
CA MET A 911 54.67 10.26 -32.26
C MET A 911 56.08 10.00 -31.71
N LEU A 912 57.10 10.15 -32.55
CA LEU A 912 58.50 9.87 -32.20
C LEU A 912 59.07 10.89 -31.23
N ILE A 913 58.73 12.18 -31.42
CA ILE A 913 59.07 13.27 -30.49
C ILE A 913 58.41 13.04 -29.12
N ILE A 914 57.14 12.61 -29.10
CA ILE A 914 56.42 12.37 -27.85
C ILE A 914 56.95 11.14 -27.12
N ALA A 915 57.30 10.08 -27.85
CA ALA A 915 57.94 8.89 -27.29
C ALA A 915 59.30 9.18 -26.65
N TYR A 916 60.05 10.14 -27.20
CA TYR A 916 61.33 10.60 -26.63
C TYR A 916 61.14 11.48 -25.38
N LEU A 917 60.19 12.44 -25.42
CA LEU A 917 60.01 13.42 -24.34
C LEU A 917 59.23 12.92 -23.13
N ALA A 918 58.40 11.88 -23.28
CA ALA A 918 57.50 11.41 -22.23
C ALA A 918 57.53 9.87 -22.08
N PRO A 919 58.58 9.28 -21.47
CA PRO A 919 58.66 7.85 -21.25
C PRO A 919 57.58 7.35 -20.26
N LEU A 920 57.17 6.08 -20.43
CA LEU A 920 56.19 5.40 -19.59
C LEU A 920 56.69 5.31 -18.13
N PRO A 921 55.91 5.76 -17.12
CA PRO A 921 56.33 5.64 -15.73
C PRO A 921 56.39 4.17 -15.26
N PRO A 922 57.29 3.80 -14.32
CA PRO A 922 57.43 2.44 -13.79
C PRO A 922 56.20 1.99 -12.95
N SER A 923 55.92 0.68 -12.91
CA SER A 923 54.84 0.09 -12.10
C SER A 923 55.18 0.09 -10.60
N SER A 924 54.21 0.48 -9.76
CA SER A 924 54.32 0.53 -8.29
C SER A 924 54.66 -0.83 -7.62
N SER A 925 54.61 -1.95 -8.34
CA SER A 925 55.07 -3.25 -7.87
C SER A 925 56.60 -3.37 -7.77
N VAL A 926 57.36 -2.53 -8.48
CA VAL A 926 58.83 -2.60 -8.51
C VAL A 926 59.45 -1.88 -7.30
N GLN A 927 58.74 -0.90 -6.73
CA GLN A 927 59.26 -0.07 -5.64
C GLN A 927 59.34 -0.79 -4.28
N LYS A 928 58.76 -1.99 -4.14
CA LYS A 928 58.84 -2.79 -2.90
C LYS A 928 59.97 -3.83 -2.91
N ASN A 929 60.60 -4.07 -4.07
CA ASN A 929 61.65 -5.09 -4.24
C ASN A 929 63.04 -4.48 -4.46
N GLU A 930 63.15 -3.15 -4.49
CA GLU A 930 64.43 -2.45 -4.55
C GLU A 930 64.55 -1.52 -3.33
N GLU A 931 64.57 -2.11 -2.13
CA GLU A 931 65.41 -1.54 -1.07
C GLU A 931 66.85 -1.96 -1.38
N PRO A 932 67.79 -1.01 -1.53
CA PRO A 932 69.18 -1.36 -1.72
C PRO A 932 69.70 -1.98 -0.41
N LYS A 933 70.30 -3.17 -0.50
CA LYS A 933 71.26 -3.62 0.49
C LYS A 933 72.43 -2.64 0.46
N LEU A 934 72.50 -1.73 1.42
CA LEU A 934 73.69 -1.34 2.17
C LEU A 934 73.29 -0.51 3.38
#